data_AF-A0A352N8Q9-F1
#
_entry.id   AF-A0A352N8Q9-F1
#
_cell.length_a   1.000
_cell.length_b   1.000
_cell.length_c   1.000
_cell.angle_alpha   90.00
_cell.angle_beta   90.00
_cell.angle_gamma   90.00
#
_symmetry.space_group_name_H-M   'P 1'
#
loop_
_entity.id
_entity.type
_entity.pdbx_description
1 polymer ?
#
loop_
_entity_poly.entity_id
_entity_poly.type
_entity_poly.pdbx_seq_one_letter_code
_entity_poly.pdbx_strand_id
1 'polypeptide(L)'
;MKISTVTLEMSLKPFRDPSPDGIDKVLKTLFEQWRPLYKDADSISILLWASDGSEILEYSGNLDDKFEWAKYIGCANPRWPEPDPNDPEGISIHRNPQPYIKNPPEFTYRWLKNLISKIKSYGKKVSGKPINLIATFDPGPEFAKSDFKYKRHNEICMANSMGARSFVCCYATMNADSKSYAGFPKGIPQGISLGTYLGRQSQRFMEDMGFDAIWLSNGFGFGLETWAYRGALFDGYKFTPEKAPETREKVLNFWRDFTKECKFPVQTRGSNFPSGTDLSSDAVPIREIYKKFKPQPPPNSPWAALNGDFGIEIGGWMSHIADLPDKSYIYRFYTHDPWFRNSPWLDRYNRESHDIYLPLAVSRIDENGKTTNPDRLSLLTVDNSYGEMPDQVPNEVIPHLLEAITHAPDAPSPVVWVYPFDEYHDMVAEGVRLDEMFFGDWFICGAINQGLPINTVISTTIFMKAIKKKPELFRESILVAPAAAISEKCADAIANFAKNGGRVILYGPVANACEGIRNLLNLKVDSPLEGEFKIKAEGVQDTFRTGTMPEVFVHNAIVSGGGIEIVLSKKDDSGTKIIAEASQGNQSRVIALSRSEKGWNGGRISWLRGTVSGTASSGGHLLKPMDPGKNFYTEILPRIMLHDFGYDISYSKYSWGGRDPITMIARHSNGFYFSGFVPDITAGMKLRMPQGIPLFTGTETIIENGRSSYNMPKSWHKECRIFIEQDEDGRVACAENTAEYHGLKRRIKLSGLKNATVRFYHEPGTEKKVQMLLDPVAPFLIGKFQKFEITDDSNGRHLDLKNITGELMISW
;
A
#
# COMPACT_ATOMS: atom_id res chain seq x y z
N MET A 1 3.81 17.89 3.57
CA MET A 1 4.62 16.94 4.37
C MET A 1 6.10 17.32 4.33
N LYS A 2 6.89 17.06 5.39
CA LYS A 2 8.35 17.29 5.38
C LYS A 2 9.06 15.96 5.13
N ILE A 3 9.94 15.91 4.14
CA ILE A 3 10.81 14.76 3.87
C ILE A 3 12.07 14.85 4.74
N SER A 4 12.33 13.85 5.56
CA SER A 4 13.57 13.75 6.34
C SER A 4 14.71 13.16 5.51
N THR A 5 14.45 12.15 4.68
CA THR A 5 15.48 11.46 3.89
C THR A 5 15.00 11.14 2.48
N VAL A 6 15.83 11.45 1.48
CA VAL A 6 15.69 10.90 0.12
C VAL A 6 16.77 9.85 -0.08
N THR A 7 16.36 8.62 -0.39
CA THR A 7 17.22 7.49 -0.73
C THR A 7 17.22 7.33 -2.25
N LEU A 8 18.39 7.47 -2.86
CA LEU A 8 18.62 7.15 -4.27
C LEU A 8 19.23 5.74 -4.32
N GLU A 9 18.50 4.78 -4.86
CA GLU A 9 19.03 3.44 -5.03
C GLU A 9 19.79 3.37 -6.36
N MET A 10 20.96 2.74 -6.37
CA MET A 10 21.79 2.67 -7.58
C MET A 10 22.59 1.37 -7.65
N SER A 11 22.82 0.86 -8.85
CA SER A 11 23.76 -0.23 -9.11
C SER A 11 25.18 0.27 -9.39
N LEU A 12 26.12 -0.66 -9.63
CA LEU A 12 27.48 -0.29 -10.11
C LEU A 12 27.57 -0.14 -11.63
N LYS A 13 26.51 -0.43 -12.39
CA LYS A 13 26.50 -0.37 -13.85
C LYS A 13 26.82 1.01 -14.44
N PRO A 14 26.48 2.15 -13.80
CA PRO A 14 26.89 3.46 -14.30
C PRO A 14 28.41 3.66 -14.35
N PHE A 15 29.17 2.96 -13.51
CA PHE A 15 30.63 3.09 -13.42
C PHE A 15 31.36 2.25 -14.47
N ARG A 16 31.04 2.46 -15.75
CA ARG A 16 31.69 1.78 -16.89
C ARG A 16 33.19 2.09 -16.95
N ASP A 17 33.57 3.32 -16.59
CA ASP A 17 34.95 3.75 -16.36
C ASP A 17 35.22 3.78 -14.85
N PRO A 18 36.03 2.84 -14.31
CA PRO A 18 36.31 2.76 -12.88
C PRO A 18 37.32 3.83 -12.39
N SER A 19 37.83 4.68 -13.28
CA SER A 19 38.78 5.74 -12.92
C SER A 19 38.15 6.82 -12.03
N PRO A 20 38.96 7.63 -11.31
CA PRO A 20 38.46 8.77 -10.55
C PRO A 20 37.59 9.74 -11.39
N ASP A 21 37.96 9.99 -12.65
CA ASP A 21 37.22 10.87 -13.55
C ASP A 21 35.87 10.26 -13.97
N GLY A 22 35.84 8.96 -14.21
CA GLY A 22 34.61 8.21 -14.48
C GLY A 22 33.63 8.29 -13.30
N ILE A 23 34.13 8.07 -12.07
CA ILE A 23 33.35 8.21 -10.84
C ILE A 23 32.81 9.65 -10.70
N ASP A 24 33.66 10.66 -10.89
CA ASP A 24 33.24 12.06 -10.76
C ASP A 24 32.12 12.46 -11.74
N LYS A 25 32.13 11.92 -12.96
CA LYS A 25 31.05 12.13 -13.94
C LYS A 25 29.73 11.53 -13.47
N VAL A 26 29.73 10.28 -13.02
CA VAL A 26 28.53 9.59 -12.52
C VAL A 26 27.94 10.32 -11.32
N LEU A 27 28.78 10.72 -10.35
CA LEU A 27 28.31 11.44 -9.17
C LEU A 27 27.75 12.82 -9.51
N LYS A 28 28.37 13.54 -10.45
CA LYS A 28 27.83 14.80 -10.95
C LYS A 28 26.41 14.62 -11.49
N THR A 29 26.21 13.67 -12.39
CA THR A 29 24.89 13.38 -12.98
C THR A 29 23.87 13.00 -11.90
N LEU A 30 24.23 12.06 -11.01
CA LEU A 30 23.34 11.59 -9.93
C LEU A 30 22.82 12.74 -9.07
N PHE A 31 23.72 13.60 -8.57
CA PHE A 31 23.32 14.68 -7.69
C PHE A 31 22.65 15.83 -8.45
N GLU A 32 22.97 16.08 -9.72
CA GLU A 32 22.29 17.12 -10.51
C GLU A 32 20.85 16.74 -10.85
N GLN A 33 20.61 15.53 -11.36
CA GLN A 33 19.29 15.06 -11.80
C GLN A 33 18.24 15.05 -10.69
N TRP A 34 18.62 14.59 -9.50
CA TRP A 34 17.69 14.39 -8.40
C TRP A 34 17.63 15.57 -7.42
N ARG A 35 18.40 16.64 -7.66
CA ARG A 35 18.44 17.83 -6.79
C ARG A 35 17.08 18.42 -6.44
N PRO A 36 16.12 18.58 -7.37
CA PRO A 36 14.85 19.21 -7.04
C PRO A 36 14.06 18.43 -5.97
N LEU A 37 14.30 17.12 -5.83
CA LEU A 37 13.64 16.26 -4.87
C LEU A 37 14.31 16.31 -3.49
N TYR A 38 15.64 16.26 -3.42
CA TYR A 38 16.34 16.21 -2.13
C TYR A 38 16.72 17.57 -1.54
N LYS A 39 16.58 18.69 -2.29
CA LYS A 39 17.03 20.03 -1.85
C LYS A 39 16.47 20.44 -0.48
N ASP A 40 15.25 20.03 -0.16
CA ASP A 40 14.55 20.37 1.08
C ASP A 40 14.56 19.24 2.12
N ALA A 41 15.18 18.08 1.79
CA ALA A 41 15.31 16.96 2.71
C ALA A 41 16.39 17.21 3.78
N ASP A 42 16.27 16.60 4.96
CA ASP A 42 17.28 16.76 6.02
C ASP A 42 18.57 15.97 5.73
N SER A 43 18.47 14.85 5.01
CA SER A 43 19.60 14.01 4.61
C SER A 43 19.38 13.29 3.27
N ILE A 44 20.46 12.77 2.70
CA ILE A 44 20.43 11.96 1.49
C ILE A 44 21.02 10.59 1.83
N SER A 45 20.39 9.52 1.37
CA SER A 45 20.96 8.17 1.43
C SER A 45 21.21 7.64 0.03
N ILE A 46 22.27 6.86 -0.14
CA ILE A 46 22.51 6.07 -1.33
C ILE A 46 22.42 4.60 -0.92
N LEU A 47 21.45 3.88 -1.45
CA LEU A 47 21.36 2.43 -1.27
C LEU A 47 22.04 1.79 -2.47
N LEU A 48 23.16 1.11 -2.20
CA LEU A 48 24.09 0.68 -3.23
C LEU A 48 23.90 -0.82 -3.50
N TRP A 49 23.27 -1.14 -4.62
CA TRP A 49 23.16 -2.49 -5.17
C TRP A 49 24.49 -2.91 -5.80
N ALA A 50 25.52 -3.10 -4.95
CA ALA A 50 26.83 -3.57 -5.38
C ALA A 50 26.75 -5.02 -5.90
N SER A 51 26.03 -5.87 -5.18
CA SER A 51 25.65 -7.23 -5.58
C SER A 51 24.27 -7.59 -4.96
N ASP A 52 24.00 -8.87 -4.75
CA ASP A 52 22.86 -9.42 -3.99
C ASP A 52 23.21 -9.78 -2.52
N GLY A 53 24.30 -9.25 -1.97
CA GLY A 53 24.87 -9.69 -0.70
C GLY A 53 25.94 -10.78 -0.84
N SER A 54 26.20 -11.31 -2.04
CA SER A 54 27.32 -12.24 -2.28
C SER A 54 28.68 -11.62 -1.99
N GLU A 55 28.84 -10.31 -2.20
CA GLU A 55 30.02 -9.54 -1.81
C GLU A 55 30.24 -9.51 -0.29
N ILE A 56 29.16 -9.60 0.50
CA ILE A 56 29.21 -9.70 1.97
C ILE A 56 29.56 -11.14 2.37
N LEU A 57 28.88 -12.12 1.76
CA LEU A 57 29.03 -13.54 2.08
C LEU A 57 30.42 -14.07 1.76
N GLU A 58 31.09 -13.55 0.74
CA GLU A 58 32.42 -14.00 0.29
C GLU A 58 33.58 -13.17 0.88
N TYR A 59 33.30 -12.08 1.61
CA TYR A 59 34.36 -11.16 2.04
C TYR A 59 35.36 -11.81 2.99
N SER A 60 36.63 -11.81 2.59
CA SER A 60 37.76 -12.42 3.31
C SER A 60 38.42 -11.50 4.34
N GLY A 61 38.17 -10.19 4.25
CA GLY A 61 38.93 -9.14 4.96
C GLY A 61 40.03 -8.50 4.11
N ASN A 62 40.36 -9.07 2.94
CA ASN A 62 41.37 -8.50 2.05
C ASN A 62 40.74 -7.49 1.06
N LEU A 63 41.22 -6.24 1.09
CA LEU A 63 40.70 -5.18 0.22
C LEU A 63 41.10 -5.37 -1.25
N ASP A 64 42.17 -6.11 -1.53
CA ASP A 64 42.65 -6.31 -2.92
C ASP A 64 41.93 -7.46 -3.63
N ASP A 65 41.09 -8.21 -2.93
CA ASP A 65 40.27 -9.26 -3.53
C ASP A 65 39.22 -8.63 -4.47
N LYS A 66 38.98 -9.33 -5.57
CA LYS A 66 37.86 -9.05 -6.48
C LYS A 66 36.58 -9.65 -5.90
N PHE A 67 35.45 -9.01 -6.17
CA PHE A 67 34.14 -9.54 -5.79
C PHE A 67 33.22 -9.65 -7.01
N GLU A 68 32.29 -10.60 -6.95
CA GLU A 68 31.23 -10.73 -7.95
C GLU A 68 30.13 -9.69 -7.69
N TRP A 69 29.75 -8.96 -8.73
CA TRP A 69 28.87 -7.79 -8.63
C TRP A 69 27.71 -7.89 -9.62
N ALA A 70 26.69 -7.02 -9.46
CA ALA A 70 25.43 -7.04 -10.19
C ALA A 70 25.54 -6.64 -11.69
N LYS A 71 26.36 -7.34 -12.47
CA LYS A 71 26.70 -7.02 -13.87
C LYS A 71 25.80 -7.70 -14.91
N TYR A 72 24.85 -8.53 -14.49
CA TYR A 72 23.99 -9.27 -15.41
C TYR A 72 22.65 -8.56 -15.63
N ILE A 73 22.02 -8.85 -16.76
CA ILE A 73 20.62 -8.59 -17.07
C ILE A 73 19.95 -9.97 -17.16
N GLY A 74 18.94 -10.20 -16.33
CA GLY A 74 18.28 -11.49 -16.18
C GLY A 74 18.59 -12.17 -14.85
N CYS A 75 18.16 -13.42 -14.73
CA CYS A 75 18.37 -14.23 -13.52
C CYS A 75 19.79 -14.83 -13.52
N ALA A 76 20.70 -14.28 -12.72
CA ALA A 76 22.11 -14.72 -12.68
C ALA A 76 22.30 -16.19 -12.30
N ASN A 77 21.39 -16.77 -11.50
CA ASN A 77 21.44 -18.16 -11.03
C ASN A 77 20.09 -18.88 -11.30
N PRO A 78 19.77 -19.20 -12.57
CA PRO A 78 18.46 -19.76 -12.94
C PRO A 78 18.19 -21.12 -12.28
N ARG A 79 16.94 -21.34 -11.84
CA ARG A 79 16.48 -22.55 -11.12
C ARG A 79 15.23 -23.19 -11.71
N TRP A 80 14.83 -22.78 -12.90
CA TRP A 80 13.66 -23.34 -13.58
C TRP A 80 13.92 -24.75 -14.10
N PRO A 81 12.92 -25.65 -14.10
CA PRO A 81 13.06 -26.97 -14.70
C PRO A 81 13.23 -26.90 -16.23
N GLU A 82 13.97 -27.85 -16.77
CA GLU A 82 14.25 -28.01 -18.20
C GLU A 82 13.45 -29.22 -18.77
N PRO A 83 12.82 -29.10 -19.96
CA PRO A 83 12.67 -27.90 -20.79
C PRO A 83 11.48 -27.00 -20.36
N ASP A 84 11.54 -25.69 -20.63
CA ASP A 84 10.33 -24.85 -20.60
C ASP A 84 9.49 -25.10 -21.85
N PRO A 85 8.19 -25.41 -21.74
CA PRO A 85 7.33 -25.42 -22.92
C PRO A 85 7.17 -24.01 -23.54
N ASN A 86 7.36 -22.92 -22.77
CA ASN A 86 7.20 -21.54 -23.25
C ASN A 86 8.51 -20.86 -23.67
N ASP A 87 9.65 -21.50 -23.41
CA ASP A 87 10.99 -21.05 -23.78
C ASP A 87 11.87 -22.27 -24.16
N PRO A 88 11.49 -23.02 -25.21
CA PRO A 88 12.14 -24.28 -25.56
C PRO A 88 13.60 -24.11 -25.99
N GLU A 89 13.99 -22.91 -26.43
CA GLU A 89 15.36 -22.56 -26.81
C GLU A 89 16.17 -21.95 -25.66
N GLY A 90 15.55 -21.70 -24.50
CA GLY A 90 16.20 -21.10 -23.33
C GLY A 90 16.71 -19.68 -23.58
N ILE A 91 16.07 -18.92 -24.48
CA ILE A 91 16.52 -17.59 -24.90
C ILE A 91 16.15 -16.49 -23.90
N SER A 92 15.19 -16.76 -23.01
CA SER A 92 14.75 -15.79 -22.01
C SER A 92 15.87 -15.41 -21.06
N ILE A 93 15.94 -14.13 -20.69
CA ILE A 93 16.87 -13.64 -19.66
C ILE A 93 16.58 -14.25 -18.27
N HIS A 94 15.42 -14.89 -18.06
CA HIS A 94 15.15 -15.68 -16.87
C HIS A 94 15.93 -17.01 -16.81
N ARG A 95 16.47 -17.48 -17.95
CA ARG A 95 17.27 -18.70 -18.09
C ARG A 95 18.71 -18.42 -18.53
N ASN A 96 18.89 -17.45 -19.41
CA ASN A 96 20.18 -17.11 -20.00
C ASN A 96 20.56 -15.65 -19.69
N PRO A 97 21.07 -15.36 -18.48
CA PRO A 97 21.45 -14.00 -18.08
C PRO A 97 22.61 -13.47 -18.94
N GLN A 98 22.51 -12.22 -19.37
CA GLN A 98 23.50 -11.58 -20.23
C GLN A 98 24.30 -10.53 -19.46
N PRO A 99 25.63 -10.39 -19.67
CA PRO A 99 26.34 -9.21 -19.20
C PRO A 99 25.70 -7.92 -19.73
N TYR A 100 25.57 -6.90 -18.90
CA TYR A 100 24.93 -5.64 -19.30
C TYR A 100 25.68 -4.88 -20.39
N ILE A 101 27.01 -5.07 -20.49
CA ILE A 101 27.86 -4.60 -21.57
C ILE A 101 28.90 -5.67 -21.94
N LYS A 102 29.54 -5.49 -23.09
CA LYS A 102 30.73 -6.26 -23.46
C LYS A 102 31.88 -5.90 -22.50
N ASN A 103 32.51 -6.91 -21.91
CA ASN A 103 33.64 -6.78 -20.98
C ASN A 103 33.32 -5.84 -19.79
N PRO A 104 32.36 -6.21 -18.91
CA PRO A 104 32.06 -5.41 -17.73
C PRO A 104 33.30 -5.25 -16.84
N PRO A 105 33.48 -4.11 -16.15
CA PRO A 105 34.63 -3.88 -15.28
C PRO A 105 34.71 -4.90 -14.15
N GLU A 106 35.92 -5.14 -13.67
CA GLU A 106 36.17 -5.91 -12.46
C GLU A 106 36.49 -4.96 -11.31
N PHE A 107 35.84 -5.17 -10.18
CA PHE A 107 36.00 -4.32 -9.00
C PHE A 107 36.68 -5.09 -7.87
N THR A 108 37.48 -4.38 -7.10
CA THR A 108 38.02 -4.86 -5.81
C THR A 108 37.28 -4.22 -4.65
N TYR A 109 37.36 -4.82 -3.47
CA TYR A 109 36.83 -4.22 -2.25
C TYR A 109 37.47 -2.86 -1.94
N ARG A 110 38.75 -2.66 -2.30
CA ARG A 110 39.44 -1.37 -2.21
C ARG A 110 38.77 -0.31 -3.09
N TRP A 111 38.39 -0.67 -4.31
CA TRP A 111 37.66 0.23 -5.20
C TRP A 111 36.29 0.59 -4.62
N LEU A 112 35.54 -0.39 -4.09
CA LEU A 112 34.24 -0.17 -3.47
C LEU A 112 34.34 0.78 -2.26
N LYS A 113 35.32 0.57 -1.37
CA LYS A 113 35.62 1.46 -0.24
C LYS A 113 35.90 2.89 -0.71
N ASN A 114 36.70 3.05 -1.75
CA ASN A 114 37.03 4.36 -2.32
C ASN A 114 35.79 5.04 -2.93
N LEU A 115 34.93 4.29 -3.63
CA LEU A 115 33.67 4.79 -4.18
C LEU A 115 32.75 5.30 -3.06
N ILE A 116 32.55 4.52 -2.00
CA ILE A 116 31.71 4.89 -0.83
C ILE A 116 32.21 6.18 -0.19
N SER A 117 33.52 6.27 0.07
CA SER A 117 34.13 7.49 0.59
C SER A 117 33.93 8.69 -0.35
N LYS A 118 34.07 8.47 -1.66
CA LYS A 118 33.89 9.51 -2.67
C LYS A 118 32.44 9.99 -2.75
N ILE A 119 31.45 9.08 -2.74
CA ILE A 119 30.01 9.42 -2.70
C ILE A 119 29.72 10.32 -1.50
N LYS A 120 30.17 9.93 -0.30
CA LYS A 120 29.96 10.71 0.93
C LYS A 120 30.56 12.11 0.82
N SER A 121 31.82 12.21 0.39
CA SER A 121 32.52 13.49 0.28
C SER A 121 31.94 14.41 -0.80
N TYR A 122 31.64 13.88 -1.99
CA TYR A 122 31.06 14.62 -3.10
C TYR A 122 29.64 15.07 -2.78
N GLY A 123 28.78 14.15 -2.33
CA GLY A 123 27.41 14.44 -1.95
C GLY A 123 27.32 15.52 -0.88
N LYS A 124 28.15 15.43 0.18
CA LYS A 124 28.21 16.47 1.22
C LYS A 124 28.65 17.82 0.66
N LYS A 125 29.64 17.83 -0.24
CA LYS A 125 30.14 19.06 -0.89
C LYS A 125 29.05 19.75 -1.73
N VAL A 126 28.28 19.01 -2.52
CA VAL A 126 27.30 19.60 -3.46
C VAL A 126 25.94 19.89 -2.83
N SER A 127 25.52 19.09 -1.84
CA SER A 127 24.21 19.24 -1.19
C SER A 127 24.24 20.01 0.13
N GLY A 128 25.41 20.05 0.81
CA GLY A 128 25.53 20.54 2.18
C GLY A 128 24.88 19.63 3.23
N LYS A 129 24.41 18.44 2.86
CA LYS A 129 23.63 17.54 3.72
C LYS A 129 24.43 16.31 4.17
N PRO A 130 24.04 15.65 5.27
CA PRO A 130 24.55 14.31 5.61
C PRO A 130 24.25 13.31 4.49
N ILE A 131 25.24 12.47 4.17
CA ILE A 131 25.16 11.41 3.17
C ILE A 131 25.34 10.06 3.86
N ASN A 132 24.33 9.20 3.81
CA ASN A 132 24.37 7.84 4.33
C ASN A 132 24.48 6.81 3.21
N LEU A 133 25.25 5.75 3.39
CA LEU A 133 25.41 4.65 2.44
C LEU A 133 24.81 3.38 3.03
N ILE A 134 23.95 2.72 2.26
CA ILE A 134 23.21 1.52 2.69
C ILE A 134 23.68 0.34 1.85
N ALA A 135 24.19 -0.70 2.50
CA ALA A 135 24.53 -1.99 1.88
C ALA A 135 23.26 -2.82 1.64
N THR A 136 23.30 -3.80 0.74
CA THR A 136 22.15 -4.63 0.41
C THR A 136 22.42 -6.10 0.66
N PHE A 137 21.38 -6.83 1.08
CA PHE A 137 21.35 -8.28 1.04
C PHE A 137 20.04 -8.72 0.40
N ASP A 138 20.13 -9.50 -0.67
CA ASP A 138 18.96 -10.03 -1.38
C ASP A 138 18.97 -11.57 -1.36
N PRO A 139 17.85 -12.22 -0.99
CA PRO A 139 17.75 -13.68 -0.96
C PRO A 139 17.64 -14.32 -2.34
N GLY A 140 17.30 -13.54 -3.37
CA GLY A 140 16.96 -14.04 -4.70
C GLY A 140 18.15 -14.35 -5.61
N PRO A 141 17.92 -15.09 -6.71
CA PRO A 141 18.97 -15.56 -7.62
C PRO A 141 19.41 -14.55 -8.70
N GLU A 142 18.92 -13.32 -8.65
CA GLU A 142 18.81 -12.45 -9.83
C GLU A 142 20.09 -11.67 -10.15
N PHE A 143 20.70 -11.01 -9.16
CA PHE A 143 21.62 -9.90 -9.40
C PHE A 143 23.02 -10.35 -9.84
N ALA A 144 23.58 -11.33 -9.15
CA ALA A 144 24.99 -11.71 -9.27
C ALA A 144 25.16 -13.22 -9.17
N LYS A 145 26.18 -13.78 -9.81
CA LYS A 145 26.47 -15.21 -9.68
C LYS A 145 26.99 -15.50 -8.28
N SER A 146 26.38 -16.45 -7.58
CA SER A 146 26.73 -16.73 -6.18
C SER A 146 27.17 -18.17 -6.00
N ASP A 147 28.48 -18.38 -5.94
CA ASP A 147 29.05 -19.70 -5.61
C ASP A 147 28.66 -20.13 -4.19
N PHE A 148 28.68 -19.18 -3.25
CA PHE A 148 28.24 -19.37 -1.88
C PHE A 148 26.79 -19.90 -1.80
N LYS A 149 25.79 -19.13 -2.29
CA LYS A 149 24.37 -19.49 -2.12
C LYS A 149 23.97 -20.74 -2.92
N TYR A 150 24.55 -20.92 -4.11
CA TYR A 150 24.01 -21.86 -5.09
C TYR A 150 24.86 -23.09 -5.36
N LYS A 151 26.08 -23.18 -4.80
CA LYS A 151 26.93 -24.37 -4.86
C LYS A 151 27.40 -24.85 -3.49
N ARG A 152 28.10 -24.01 -2.72
CA ARG A 152 28.73 -24.44 -1.45
C ARG A 152 27.76 -24.54 -0.29
N HIS A 153 26.83 -23.59 -0.19
CA HIS A 153 25.84 -23.51 0.88
C HIS A 153 24.41 -23.57 0.35
N ASN A 154 24.12 -24.44 -0.63
CA ASN A 154 22.77 -24.52 -1.20
C ASN A 154 21.70 -24.98 -0.19
N GLU A 155 22.10 -25.54 0.96
CA GLU A 155 21.21 -25.86 2.08
C GLU A 155 20.47 -24.64 2.63
N ILE A 156 20.99 -23.42 2.44
CA ILE A 156 20.31 -22.21 2.91
C ILE A 156 19.17 -21.78 1.98
N CYS A 157 19.14 -22.28 0.75
CA CYS A 157 18.11 -21.97 -0.24
C CYS A 157 16.93 -22.94 -0.08
N MET A 158 15.90 -22.51 0.64
CA MET A 158 14.78 -23.37 1.02
C MET A 158 13.48 -23.04 0.26
N ALA A 159 13.32 -21.80 -0.23
CA ALA A 159 12.10 -21.36 -0.92
C ALA A 159 12.10 -21.68 -2.41
N ASN A 160 10.90 -21.70 -2.99
CA ASN A 160 10.67 -22.11 -4.37
C ASN A 160 10.12 -20.98 -5.26
N SER A 161 10.24 -19.72 -4.83
CA SER A 161 9.68 -18.53 -5.48
C SER A 161 10.05 -18.40 -6.95
N MET A 162 11.30 -18.73 -7.32
CA MET A 162 11.77 -18.68 -8.71
C MET A 162 12.37 -20.02 -9.15
N GLY A 163 11.63 -21.10 -8.88
CA GLY A 163 12.09 -22.47 -9.10
C GLY A 163 12.69 -23.10 -7.85
N ALA A 164 13.06 -24.38 -7.94
CA ALA A 164 13.42 -25.17 -6.77
C ALA A 164 14.68 -24.63 -6.06
N ARG A 165 14.59 -24.41 -4.74
CA ARG A 165 15.71 -23.92 -3.90
C ARG A 165 16.36 -22.66 -4.47
N SER A 166 15.52 -21.68 -4.80
CA SER A 166 15.93 -20.43 -5.46
C SER A 166 16.24 -19.31 -4.49
N PHE A 167 15.56 -19.27 -3.34
CA PHE A 167 15.66 -18.17 -2.37
C PHE A 167 16.27 -18.62 -1.04
N VAL A 168 17.18 -17.81 -0.52
CA VAL A 168 17.77 -17.97 0.81
C VAL A 168 16.72 -17.75 1.89
N CYS A 169 16.59 -18.70 2.82
CA CYS A 169 15.70 -18.59 3.97
C CYS A 169 16.43 -18.06 5.20
N CYS A 170 15.85 -17.07 5.88
CA CYS A 170 16.50 -16.36 6.99
C CYS A 170 16.86 -17.24 8.18
N TYR A 171 16.06 -18.27 8.46
CA TYR A 171 16.27 -19.17 9.60
C TYR A 171 16.98 -20.48 9.21
N ALA A 172 17.68 -20.51 8.07
CA ALA A 172 18.51 -21.63 7.68
C ALA A 172 19.68 -21.86 8.66
N THR A 173 20.16 -23.10 8.68
CA THR A 173 21.36 -23.52 9.41
C THR A 173 22.44 -23.93 8.41
N MET A 174 23.69 -23.59 8.69
CA MET A 174 24.80 -23.75 7.74
C MET A 174 25.57 -25.04 7.95
N ASN A 175 26.02 -25.65 6.86
CA ASN A 175 27.03 -26.70 6.90
C ASN A 175 28.44 -26.15 7.12
N ALA A 176 29.35 -26.99 7.60
CA ALA A 176 30.74 -26.61 7.77
C ALA A 176 31.42 -26.26 6.43
N ASP A 177 32.29 -25.26 6.46
CA ASP A 177 33.14 -24.85 5.34
C ASP A 177 34.53 -24.49 5.89
N SER A 178 35.58 -24.85 5.16
CA SER A 178 36.98 -24.58 5.54
C SER A 178 37.52 -23.26 4.97
N LYS A 179 36.80 -22.59 4.07
CA LYS A 179 37.23 -21.32 3.46
C LYS A 179 37.33 -20.21 4.52
N SER A 180 38.34 -19.36 4.43
CA SER A 180 38.50 -18.22 5.34
C SER A 180 37.60 -17.05 4.94
N TYR A 181 36.91 -16.47 5.92
CA TYR A 181 36.07 -15.27 5.78
C TYR A 181 36.44 -14.23 6.85
N ALA A 182 36.09 -12.96 6.64
CA ALA A 182 36.41 -11.86 7.55
C ALA A 182 35.89 -12.08 8.99
N GLY A 183 34.67 -12.62 9.12
CA GLY A 183 34.05 -13.00 10.39
C GLY A 183 34.36 -14.42 10.85
N PHE A 184 34.89 -15.27 9.97
CA PHE A 184 35.16 -16.68 10.20
C PHE A 184 36.51 -17.09 9.57
N PRO A 185 37.64 -16.61 10.12
CA PRO A 185 38.96 -16.79 9.50
C PRO A 185 39.45 -18.25 9.50
N LYS A 186 38.77 -19.13 10.26
CA LYS A 186 39.06 -20.58 10.32
C LYS A 186 38.02 -21.43 9.59
N GLY A 187 37.10 -20.80 8.83
CA GLY A 187 35.96 -21.50 8.25
C GLY A 187 34.69 -21.41 9.08
N ILE A 188 33.59 -21.80 8.45
CA ILE A 188 32.24 -21.87 9.03
C ILE A 188 32.13 -23.18 9.82
N PRO A 189 31.81 -23.15 11.12
CA PRO A 189 31.50 -24.36 11.87
C PRO A 189 30.17 -24.98 11.45
N GLN A 190 30.04 -26.30 11.59
CA GLN A 190 28.79 -27.00 11.36
C GLN A 190 27.70 -26.48 12.30
N GLY A 191 26.50 -26.25 11.77
CA GLY A 191 25.30 -26.02 12.59
C GLY A 191 25.11 -24.59 13.08
N ILE A 192 25.94 -23.63 12.65
CA ILE A 192 25.69 -22.22 12.97
C ILE A 192 24.45 -21.70 12.22
N SER A 193 23.73 -20.77 12.83
CA SER A 193 22.61 -20.11 12.14
C SER A 193 23.10 -19.16 11.05
N LEU A 194 22.33 -19.03 9.97
CA LEU A 194 22.59 -18.03 8.94
C LEU A 194 22.60 -16.61 9.52
N GLY A 195 21.74 -16.32 10.52
CA GLY A 195 21.74 -15.05 11.24
C GLY A 195 23.10 -14.74 11.88
N THR A 196 23.74 -15.71 12.54
CA THR A 196 25.07 -15.54 13.14
C THR A 196 26.13 -15.27 12.05
N TYR A 197 26.12 -16.07 10.98
CA TYR A 197 27.09 -15.92 9.90
C TYR A 197 26.96 -14.55 9.22
N LEU A 198 25.76 -14.26 8.71
CA LEU A 198 25.49 -13.03 7.96
C LEU A 198 25.67 -11.80 8.83
N GLY A 199 25.26 -11.83 10.10
CA GLY A 199 25.45 -10.71 11.02
C GLY A 199 26.93 -10.38 11.22
N ARG A 200 27.77 -11.40 11.47
CA ARG A 200 29.20 -11.19 11.70
C ARG A 200 29.94 -10.77 10.43
N GLN A 201 29.61 -11.37 9.28
CA GLN A 201 30.15 -10.95 7.99
C GLN A 201 29.76 -9.52 7.66
N SER A 202 28.48 -9.16 7.84
CA SER A 202 27.98 -7.81 7.58
C SER A 202 28.69 -6.79 8.45
N GLN A 203 28.87 -7.07 9.75
CA GLN A 203 29.61 -6.18 10.66
C GLN A 203 31.00 -5.84 10.12
N ARG A 204 31.79 -6.87 9.75
CA ARG A 204 33.15 -6.69 9.22
C ARG A 204 33.18 -5.96 7.89
N PHE A 205 32.38 -6.44 6.94
CA PHE A 205 32.31 -5.86 5.60
C PHE A 205 31.92 -4.37 5.66
N MET A 206 30.90 -4.02 6.45
CA MET A 206 30.42 -2.65 6.55
C MET A 206 31.40 -1.72 7.27
N GLU A 207 32.07 -2.18 8.32
CA GLU A 207 33.17 -1.44 8.98
C GLU A 207 34.30 -1.13 7.98
N ASP A 208 34.73 -2.13 7.22
CA ASP A 208 35.87 -2.00 6.31
C ASP A 208 35.55 -1.13 5.10
N MET A 209 34.33 -1.22 4.56
CA MET A 209 33.86 -0.44 3.41
C MET A 209 33.39 0.97 3.77
N GLY A 210 32.88 1.17 4.99
CA GLY A 210 32.35 2.46 5.46
C GLY A 210 30.85 2.67 5.18
N PHE A 211 30.04 1.60 5.20
CA PHE A 211 28.58 1.69 5.13
C PHE A 211 27.97 2.14 6.47
N ASP A 212 26.73 2.66 6.43
CA ASP A 212 26.03 3.21 7.61
C ASP A 212 24.81 2.37 8.01
N ALA A 213 24.26 1.56 7.11
CA ALA A 213 23.12 0.68 7.37
C ALA A 213 23.09 -0.49 6.37
N ILE A 214 22.27 -1.50 6.63
CA ILE A 214 22.01 -2.62 5.72
C ILE A 214 20.53 -2.71 5.40
N TRP A 215 20.22 -2.97 4.13
CA TRP A 215 18.89 -3.24 3.60
C TRP A 215 18.70 -4.73 3.36
N LEU A 216 17.76 -5.35 4.08
CA LEU A 216 17.33 -6.74 3.84
C LEU A 216 16.16 -6.74 2.85
N SER A 217 16.42 -7.21 1.63
CA SER A 217 15.50 -7.14 0.50
C SER A 217 14.60 -8.36 0.37
N ASN A 218 13.58 -8.27 -0.50
CA ASN A 218 12.69 -9.36 -0.91
C ASN A 218 12.18 -10.23 0.24
N GLY A 219 11.78 -9.58 1.35
CA GLY A 219 11.22 -10.23 2.54
C GLY A 219 12.20 -11.06 3.35
N PHE A 220 13.51 -10.99 3.07
CA PHE A 220 14.50 -11.67 3.89
C PHE A 220 14.42 -11.19 5.34
N GLY A 221 14.31 -12.15 6.26
CA GLY A 221 14.02 -11.89 7.68
C GLY A 221 12.54 -12.04 8.07
N PHE A 222 11.65 -12.29 7.10
CA PHE A 222 10.20 -12.37 7.31
C PHE A 222 9.61 -13.71 6.83
N GLY A 223 10.31 -14.83 6.96
CA GLY A 223 9.73 -16.15 6.69
C GLY A 223 10.45 -16.95 5.61
N LEU A 224 9.75 -17.96 5.08
CA LEU A 224 10.24 -18.88 4.05
C LEU A 224 9.96 -18.34 2.65
N GLU A 225 8.69 -18.01 2.38
CA GLU A 225 8.16 -17.79 1.03
C GLU A 225 7.53 -16.40 0.95
N THR A 226 8.38 -15.38 0.91
CA THR A 226 7.98 -13.97 0.98
C THR A 226 7.40 -13.40 -0.32
N TRP A 227 7.36 -14.23 -1.37
CA TRP A 227 6.87 -13.92 -2.71
C TRP A 227 5.63 -14.74 -3.11
N ALA A 228 5.10 -15.60 -2.23
CA ALA A 228 3.81 -16.24 -2.48
C ALA A 228 2.89 -16.10 -1.27
N TYR A 229 1.57 -16.18 -1.51
CA TYR A 229 0.57 -16.20 -0.43
C TYR A 229 0.61 -17.49 0.43
N ARG A 230 1.55 -18.38 0.13
CA ARG A 230 1.76 -19.69 0.76
C ARG A 230 3.03 -19.61 1.60
N GLY A 231 3.20 -20.57 2.50
CA GLY A 231 4.37 -20.60 3.37
C GLY A 231 4.41 -21.86 4.23
N ALA A 232 5.18 -21.82 5.30
CA ALA A 232 5.36 -22.95 6.21
C ALA A 232 4.04 -23.45 6.85
N LEU A 233 3.03 -22.58 6.96
CA LEU A 233 1.73 -22.86 7.54
C LEU A 233 0.61 -23.07 6.52
N PHE A 234 0.78 -22.70 5.25
CA PHE A 234 -0.26 -22.83 4.23
C PHE A 234 0.30 -23.33 2.90
N ASP A 235 -0.16 -24.51 2.45
CA ASP A 235 0.32 -25.14 1.20
C ASP A 235 -0.49 -24.75 -0.05
N GLY A 236 -1.53 -23.93 0.11
CA GLY A 236 -2.50 -23.55 -0.93
C GLY A 236 -3.82 -24.32 -0.85
N TYR A 237 -3.92 -25.36 -0.02
CA TYR A 237 -5.13 -26.15 0.21
C TYR A 237 -5.48 -26.28 1.68
N LYS A 238 -4.49 -26.31 2.57
CA LYS A 238 -4.68 -26.55 4.00
C LYS A 238 -3.74 -25.72 4.86
N PHE A 239 -4.31 -25.13 5.91
CA PHE A 239 -3.54 -24.52 6.99
C PHE A 239 -3.01 -25.57 7.98
N THR A 240 -1.83 -25.33 8.54
CA THR A 240 -1.15 -26.20 9.51
C THR A 240 -0.83 -25.43 10.80
N PRO A 241 -1.85 -25.05 11.61
CA PRO A 241 -1.66 -24.15 12.75
C PRO A 241 -0.72 -24.67 13.84
N GLU A 242 -0.61 -25.99 13.98
CA GLU A 242 0.29 -26.66 14.92
C GLU A 242 1.78 -26.33 14.69
N LYS A 243 2.16 -25.87 13.48
CA LYS A 243 3.53 -25.44 13.17
C LYS A 243 3.81 -23.99 13.54
N ALA A 244 2.78 -23.19 13.87
CA ALA A 244 2.93 -21.75 14.07
C ALA A 244 3.95 -21.38 15.17
N PRO A 245 3.95 -22.01 16.37
CA PRO A 245 4.91 -21.67 17.41
C PRO A 245 6.37 -21.91 16.99
N GLU A 246 6.65 -23.04 16.32
CA GLU A 246 8.00 -23.40 15.86
C GLU A 246 8.47 -22.47 14.73
N THR A 247 7.64 -22.23 13.71
CA THR A 247 7.95 -21.35 12.58
C THR A 247 8.22 -19.92 13.06
N ARG A 248 7.36 -19.42 13.95
CA ARG A 248 7.51 -18.09 14.55
C ARG A 248 8.84 -17.95 15.28
N GLU A 249 9.20 -18.94 16.08
CA GLU A 249 10.44 -18.93 16.87
C GLU A 249 11.69 -19.01 15.99
N LYS A 250 11.64 -19.75 14.87
CA LYS A 250 12.70 -19.77 13.85
C LYS A 250 12.98 -18.37 13.28
N VAL A 251 11.94 -17.63 12.90
CA VAL A 251 12.09 -16.25 12.41
C VAL A 251 12.69 -15.34 13.49
N LEU A 252 12.24 -15.44 14.75
CA LEU A 252 12.80 -14.65 15.86
C LEU A 252 14.25 -15.01 16.19
N ASN A 253 14.65 -16.28 16.03
CA ASN A 253 16.03 -16.73 16.23
C ASN A 253 16.96 -16.04 15.22
N PHE A 254 16.57 -15.94 13.95
CA PHE A 254 17.35 -15.20 12.95
C PHE A 254 17.64 -13.78 13.40
N TRP A 255 16.61 -13.03 13.81
CA TRP A 255 16.78 -11.64 14.22
C TRP A 255 17.65 -11.50 15.48
N ARG A 256 17.50 -12.41 16.46
CA ARG A 256 18.36 -12.42 17.65
C ARG A 256 19.82 -12.66 17.30
N ASP A 257 20.09 -13.65 16.47
CA ASP A 257 21.45 -14.02 16.10
C ASP A 257 22.10 -12.95 15.21
N PHE A 258 21.35 -12.42 14.24
CA PHE A 258 21.83 -11.35 13.37
C PHE A 258 22.15 -10.08 14.16
N THR A 259 21.23 -9.59 14.99
CA THR A 259 21.42 -8.34 15.75
C THR A 259 22.41 -8.50 16.92
N LYS A 260 22.69 -9.73 17.36
CA LYS A 260 23.79 -10.02 18.28
C LYS A 260 25.13 -9.72 17.64
N GLU A 261 25.31 -10.09 16.37
CA GLU A 261 26.58 -9.97 15.65
C GLU A 261 26.74 -8.65 14.87
N CYS A 262 25.66 -8.12 14.26
CA CYS A 262 25.65 -6.87 13.51
C CYS A 262 25.00 -5.73 14.31
N LYS A 263 25.70 -4.61 14.46
CA LYS A 263 25.24 -3.42 15.21
C LYS A 263 24.80 -2.26 14.32
N PHE A 264 24.88 -2.43 13.00
CA PHE A 264 24.39 -1.43 12.08
C PHE A 264 22.85 -1.39 12.04
N PRO A 265 22.25 -0.20 11.82
CA PRO A 265 20.83 -0.08 11.54
C PRO A 265 20.38 -0.98 10.38
N VAL A 266 19.24 -1.63 10.57
CA VAL A 266 18.62 -2.50 9.56
C VAL A 266 17.42 -1.80 8.96
N GLN A 267 17.37 -1.76 7.63
CA GLN A 267 16.22 -1.38 6.84
C GLN A 267 15.69 -2.62 6.12
N THR A 268 14.38 -2.66 5.86
CA THR A 268 13.76 -3.87 5.31
C THR A 268 12.83 -3.54 4.16
N ARG A 269 12.76 -4.45 3.19
CA ARG A 269 11.77 -4.42 2.12
C ARG A 269 10.45 -5.09 2.53
N GLY A 270 10.49 -6.06 3.44
CA GLY A 270 9.34 -6.89 3.80
C GLY A 270 8.85 -7.80 2.67
N SER A 271 7.77 -8.55 2.94
CA SER A 271 7.10 -9.40 1.95
C SER A 271 6.34 -8.54 0.91
N ASN A 272 5.69 -9.20 -0.03
CA ASN A 272 4.72 -8.55 -0.93
C ASN A 272 3.30 -8.47 -0.36
N PHE A 273 3.04 -9.11 0.77
CA PHE A 273 1.69 -9.38 1.23
C PHE A 273 1.33 -8.57 2.47
N PRO A 274 0.02 -8.47 2.77
CA PRO A 274 -0.42 -7.95 4.04
C PRO A 274 0.01 -8.80 5.24
N SER A 275 0.11 -8.14 6.40
CA SER A 275 0.60 -8.72 7.65
C SER A 275 -0.16 -9.97 8.08
N GLY A 276 -1.48 -10.01 7.90
CA GLY A 276 -2.33 -11.17 8.20
C GLY A 276 -2.08 -12.35 7.26
N THR A 277 -1.69 -12.09 6.01
CA THR A 277 -1.22 -13.16 5.09
C THR A 277 0.13 -13.70 5.55
N ASP A 278 1.10 -12.83 5.83
CA ASP A 278 2.42 -13.25 6.34
C ASP A 278 2.31 -14.05 7.65
N LEU A 279 1.44 -13.61 8.55
CA LEU A 279 1.11 -14.28 9.80
C LEU A 279 0.50 -15.66 9.58
N SER A 280 -0.51 -15.76 8.73
CA SER A 280 -1.26 -17.01 8.49
C SER A 280 -0.52 -18.01 7.61
N SER A 281 0.38 -17.56 6.72
CA SER A 281 1.13 -18.42 5.79
C SER A 281 2.50 -18.81 6.33
N ASP A 282 3.20 -17.91 7.03
CA ASP A 282 4.62 -18.08 7.42
C ASP A 282 4.91 -17.72 8.89
N ALA A 283 3.87 -17.52 9.71
CA ALA A 283 3.99 -17.23 11.14
C ALA A 283 4.84 -16.00 11.48
N VAL A 284 4.89 -15.00 10.59
CA VAL A 284 5.85 -13.89 10.66
C VAL A 284 5.52 -12.97 11.85
N PRO A 285 6.37 -12.90 12.90
CA PRO A 285 6.07 -12.15 14.11
C PRO A 285 6.44 -10.66 13.99
N ILE A 286 5.77 -9.94 13.08
CA ILE A 286 6.08 -8.54 12.74
C ILE A 286 6.07 -7.65 13.99
N ARG A 287 5.08 -7.80 14.87
CA ARG A 287 4.96 -7.08 16.15
C ARG A 287 6.20 -7.22 17.01
N GLU A 288 6.68 -8.44 17.22
CA GLU A 288 7.87 -8.70 18.02
C GLU A 288 9.14 -8.23 17.32
N ILE A 289 9.19 -8.36 15.98
CA ILE A 289 10.31 -7.86 15.19
C ILE A 289 10.46 -6.34 15.39
N TYR A 290 9.37 -5.61 15.22
CA TYR A 290 9.31 -4.16 15.42
C TYR A 290 9.64 -3.75 16.85
N LYS A 291 9.04 -4.40 17.85
CA LYS A 291 9.24 -4.04 19.27
C LYS A 291 10.66 -4.33 19.76
N LYS A 292 11.26 -5.46 19.34
CA LYS A 292 12.56 -5.93 19.89
C LYS A 292 13.76 -5.49 19.07
N PHE A 293 13.70 -5.58 17.74
CA PHE A 293 14.85 -5.32 16.87
C PHE A 293 14.77 -3.97 16.16
N LYS A 294 13.58 -3.36 16.12
CA LYS A 294 13.32 -2.01 15.58
C LYS A 294 13.95 -1.77 14.20
N PRO A 295 13.82 -2.68 13.22
CA PRO A 295 14.19 -2.35 11.85
C PRO A 295 13.31 -1.19 11.35
N GLN A 296 13.77 -0.45 10.34
CA GLN A 296 12.85 0.40 9.59
C GLN A 296 11.78 -0.49 8.94
N PRO A 297 10.49 -0.15 9.10
CA PRO A 297 9.40 -0.99 8.60
C PRO A 297 9.44 -1.07 7.07
N PRO A 298 8.91 -2.17 6.49
CA PRO A 298 8.76 -2.33 5.04
C PRO A 298 8.06 -1.13 4.37
N PRO A 299 8.54 -0.67 3.20
CA PRO A 299 7.80 0.30 2.38
C PRO A 299 6.58 -0.36 1.69
N ASN A 300 5.85 0.44 0.91
CA ASN A 300 4.90 -0.08 -0.07
C ASN A 300 5.59 -1.02 -1.07
N SER A 301 4.84 -2.03 -1.53
CA SER A 301 5.36 -3.02 -2.46
C SER A 301 5.25 -2.52 -3.90
N PRO A 302 6.32 -2.58 -4.72
CA PRO A 302 6.25 -2.19 -6.13
C PRO A 302 5.50 -3.22 -7.01
N TRP A 303 4.83 -4.21 -6.42
CA TRP A 303 4.26 -5.34 -7.15
C TRP A 303 3.03 -4.97 -7.97
N ALA A 304 2.32 -3.90 -7.61
CA ALA A 304 1.23 -3.38 -8.44
C ALA A 304 1.72 -3.00 -9.85
N ALA A 305 2.98 -2.60 -10.02
CA ALA A 305 3.62 -2.41 -11.32
C ALA A 305 3.66 -3.70 -12.17
N LEU A 306 3.76 -4.86 -11.51
CA LEU A 306 3.96 -6.15 -12.17
C LEU A 306 2.64 -6.86 -12.46
N ASN A 307 1.66 -6.76 -11.55
CA ASN A 307 0.42 -7.53 -11.60
C ASN A 307 -0.84 -6.66 -11.71
N GLY A 308 -0.73 -5.34 -11.52
CA GLY A 308 -1.84 -4.40 -11.51
C GLY A 308 -2.73 -4.48 -10.27
N ASP A 309 -2.36 -5.22 -9.23
CA ASP A 309 -3.13 -5.40 -7.99
C ASP A 309 -2.71 -4.36 -6.94
N PHE A 310 -3.39 -3.22 -6.94
CA PHE A 310 -3.17 -2.14 -5.95
C PHE A 310 -3.77 -2.49 -4.58
N GLY A 311 -4.75 -3.39 -4.54
CA GLY A 311 -5.31 -3.89 -3.29
C GLY A 311 -4.24 -4.50 -2.39
N ILE A 312 -3.42 -5.39 -2.95
CA ILE A 312 -2.30 -6.01 -2.21
C ILE A 312 -1.27 -4.98 -1.77
N GLU A 313 -0.90 -4.03 -2.63
CA GLU A 313 0.08 -2.99 -2.25
C GLU A 313 -0.46 -2.08 -1.14
N ILE A 314 -1.64 -1.51 -1.34
CA ILE A 314 -2.21 -0.50 -0.43
C ILE A 314 -2.65 -1.15 0.88
N GLY A 315 -3.39 -2.26 0.81
CA GLY A 315 -3.77 -3.04 1.99
C GLY A 315 -2.56 -3.60 2.71
N GLY A 316 -1.58 -4.11 1.96
CA GLY A 316 -0.33 -4.63 2.53
C GLY A 316 0.44 -3.57 3.28
N TRP A 317 0.65 -2.40 2.65
CA TRP A 317 1.38 -1.31 3.29
C TRP A 317 0.65 -0.76 4.51
N MET A 318 -0.67 -0.56 4.44
CA MET A 318 -1.48 -0.15 5.60
C MET A 318 -1.32 -1.12 6.77
N SER A 319 -1.35 -2.44 6.53
CA SER A 319 -1.16 -3.43 7.59
C SER A 319 0.22 -3.34 8.25
N HIS A 320 1.29 -3.14 7.47
CA HIS A 320 2.66 -3.01 7.97
C HIS A 320 2.88 -1.75 8.81
N ILE A 321 2.12 -0.69 8.56
CA ILE A 321 2.25 0.60 9.26
C ILE A 321 1.15 0.84 10.31
N ALA A 322 0.26 -0.13 10.56
CA ALA A 322 -0.84 0.02 11.51
C ALA A 322 -0.33 0.34 12.93
N ASP A 323 0.75 -0.32 13.35
CA ASP A 323 1.39 -0.11 14.65
C ASP A 323 2.92 -0.12 14.51
N LEU A 324 3.52 1.08 14.47
CA LEU A 324 4.97 1.25 14.37
C LEU A 324 5.57 1.71 15.70
N PRO A 325 6.79 1.25 16.04
CA PRO A 325 7.52 1.68 17.24
C PRO A 325 8.09 3.10 17.11
N ASP A 326 8.19 3.63 15.89
CA ASP A 326 8.66 4.98 15.56
C ASP A 326 7.68 5.65 14.57
N LYS A 327 7.79 6.97 14.42
CA LYS A 327 6.96 7.79 13.53
C LYS A 327 7.45 7.76 12.08
N SER A 328 8.72 7.39 11.85
CA SER A 328 9.35 7.40 10.53
C SER A 328 9.10 6.09 9.78
N TYR A 329 8.75 6.21 8.50
CA TYR A 329 8.59 5.07 7.59
C TYR A 329 8.79 5.49 6.13
N ILE A 330 8.98 4.51 5.25
CA ILE A 330 9.44 4.70 3.88
C ILE A 330 8.29 4.55 2.90
N TYR A 331 8.19 5.46 1.93
CA TYR A 331 7.55 5.22 0.65
C TYR A 331 8.63 4.96 -0.41
N ARG A 332 8.46 3.92 -1.22
CA ARG A 332 9.40 3.49 -2.24
C ARG A 332 8.72 3.48 -3.60
N PHE A 333 9.36 4.10 -4.59
CA PHE A 333 8.85 4.20 -5.95
C PHE A 333 9.77 3.51 -6.95
N TYR A 334 9.20 2.75 -7.90
CA TYR A 334 9.93 1.95 -8.88
C TYR A 334 10.12 2.71 -10.21
N THR A 335 11.23 3.43 -10.36
CA THR A 335 11.59 4.17 -11.58
C THR A 335 12.19 3.26 -12.66
N HIS A 336 13.27 2.56 -12.31
CA HIS A 336 14.07 1.71 -13.21
C HIS A 336 14.41 0.38 -12.58
N ASP A 337 14.46 -0.69 -13.38
CA ASP A 337 14.95 -2.00 -12.99
C ASP A 337 16.38 -2.21 -13.52
N PRO A 338 17.39 -2.22 -12.64
CA PRO A 338 18.76 -2.39 -13.09
C PRO A 338 19.11 -3.86 -13.34
N TRP A 339 18.27 -4.85 -13.06
CA TRP A 339 18.60 -6.28 -13.23
C TRP A 339 17.73 -7.01 -14.26
N PHE A 340 16.46 -6.66 -14.46
CA PHE A 340 15.69 -7.06 -15.66
C PHE A 340 15.56 -5.91 -16.64
N ARG A 341 15.47 -6.27 -17.93
CA ARG A 341 15.33 -5.30 -19.03
C ARG A 341 13.94 -4.65 -19.03
N ASN A 342 13.72 -3.70 -18.12
CA ASN A 342 12.56 -2.82 -18.09
C ASN A 342 12.88 -1.50 -17.35
N SER A 343 12.00 -0.53 -17.46
CA SER A 343 12.00 0.69 -16.66
C SER A 343 10.57 0.96 -16.25
N PRO A 344 10.15 0.57 -15.03
CA PRO A 344 8.73 0.48 -14.69
C PRO A 344 7.96 1.77 -14.89
N TRP A 345 8.58 2.95 -14.67
CA TRP A 345 7.99 4.23 -15.07
C TRP A 345 7.58 4.29 -16.54
N LEU A 346 8.48 3.89 -17.44
CA LEU A 346 8.28 4.00 -18.88
C LEU A 346 7.38 2.91 -19.45
N ASP A 347 7.54 1.65 -19.01
CA ASP A 347 6.95 0.49 -19.69
C ASP A 347 5.90 -0.31 -18.89
N ARG A 348 5.82 -0.15 -17.56
CA ARG A 348 4.81 -0.81 -16.73
C ARG A 348 3.71 0.14 -16.31
N TYR A 349 4.10 1.28 -15.75
CA TYR A 349 3.18 2.36 -15.41
C TYR A 349 2.74 3.14 -16.65
N ASN A 350 3.40 2.98 -17.80
CA ASN A 350 3.12 3.72 -19.04
C ASN A 350 3.20 5.25 -18.84
N ARG A 351 4.14 5.71 -18.01
CA ARG A 351 4.36 7.12 -17.66
C ARG A 351 3.17 7.75 -16.93
N GLU A 352 2.45 6.93 -16.17
CA GLU A 352 1.29 7.33 -15.38
C GLU A 352 1.62 7.29 -13.88
N SER A 353 1.17 8.31 -13.16
CA SER A 353 1.53 8.60 -11.76
C SER A 353 0.69 7.87 -10.70
N HIS A 354 -0.02 6.81 -11.08
CA HIS A 354 -0.99 6.16 -10.18
C HIS A 354 -0.30 5.49 -8.98
N ASP A 355 0.89 4.96 -9.19
CA ASP A 355 1.74 4.36 -8.14
C ASP A 355 2.50 5.39 -7.29
N ILE A 356 2.25 6.68 -7.54
CA ILE A 356 2.66 7.81 -6.69
C ILE A 356 1.46 8.29 -5.88
N TYR A 357 0.37 8.63 -6.57
CA TYR A 357 -0.77 9.28 -5.94
C TYR A 357 -1.65 8.35 -5.10
N LEU A 358 -1.77 7.06 -5.46
CA LEU A 358 -2.51 6.10 -4.65
C LEU A 358 -1.75 5.77 -3.35
N PRO A 359 -0.46 5.37 -3.37
CA PRO A 359 0.25 5.12 -2.13
C PRO A 359 0.40 6.39 -1.29
N LEU A 360 0.81 7.53 -1.84
CA LEU A 360 1.00 8.74 -1.03
C LEU A 360 -0.31 9.37 -0.50
N ALA A 361 -1.48 8.85 -0.88
CA ALA A 361 -2.75 9.15 -0.21
C ALA A 361 -2.95 8.33 1.08
N VAL A 362 -2.10 7.34 1.35
CA VAL A 362 -2.14 6.48 2.54
C VAL A 362 -1.52 7.19 3.74
N SER A 363 -2.20 7.10 4.89
CA SER A 363 -1.70 7.62 6.17
C SER A 363 -2.00 6.67 7.33
N ARG A 364 -1.29 6.84 8.44
CA ARG A 364 -1.60 6.16 9.71
C ARG A 364 -1.92 7.16 10.81
N ILE A 365 -2.63 6.72 11.83
CA ILE A 365 -2.92 7.52 13.03
C ILE A 365 -2.06 7.06 14.20
N ASP A 366 -1.41 8.00 14.90
CA ASP A 366 -0.59 7.72 16.08
C ASP A 366 -1.41 7.72 17.40
N GLU A 367 -0.75 7.40 18.53
CA GLU A 367 -1.39 7.36 19.86
C GLU A 367 -1.95 8.70 20.35
N ASN A 368 -1.61 9.81 19.68
CA ASN A 368 -2.13 11.15 19.97
C ASN A 368 -3.31 11.53 19.06
N GLY A 369 -3.75 10.62 18.19
CA GLY A 369 -4.77 10.89 17.18
C GLY A 369 -4.25 11.88 16.13
N LYS A 370 -2.96 11.84 15.79
CA LYS A 370 -2.37 12.63 14.71
C LYS A 370 -2.22 11.76 13.47
N THR A 371 -2.66 12.26 12.32
CA THR A 371 -2.37 11.67 11.02
C THR A 371 -0.89 11.85 10.68
N THR A 372 -0.23 10.76 10.31
CA THR A 372 1.20 10.69 9.98
C THR A 372 1.39 10.04 8.61
N ASN A 373 2.40 10.52 7.89
CA ASN A 373 2.71 10.19 6.51
C ASN A 373 4.17 9.71 6.42
N PRO A 374 4.59 9.01 5.36
CA PRO A 374 5.99 8.63 5.19
C PRO A 374 6.87 9.87 5.11
N ASP A 375 7.92 9.93 5.93
CA ASP A 375 8.88 11.04 5.89
C ASP A 375 10.17 10.66 5.14
N ARG A 376 10.28 9.41 4.69
CA ARG A 376 11.40 8.91 3.89
C ARG A 376 10.92 8.48 2.51
N LEU A 377 11.66 8.88 1.48
CA LEU A 377 11.39 8.55 0.09
C LEU A 377 12.53 7.71 -0.47
N SER A 378 12.26 6.57 -1.12
CA SER A 378 13.26 5.74 -1.79
C SER A 378 12.93 5.55 -3.26
N LEU A 379 13.92 5.72 -4.15
CA LEU A 379 13.75 5.56 -5.60
C LEU A 379 14.56 4.38 -6.11
N LEU A 380 13.87 3.31 -6.48
CA LEU A 380 14.44 2.10 -7.06
C LEU A 380 14.34 2.20 -8.58
N THR A 381 15.39 2.28 -9.38
CA THR A 381 16.69 2.87 -9.10
C THR A 381 16.90 4.10 -9.98
N VAL A 382 18.00 4.81 -9.77
CA VAL A 382 18.41 5.94 -10.61
C VAL A 382 19.01 5.54 -11.95
N ASP A 383 19.37 4.26 -12.13
CA ASP A 383 19.99 3.73 -13.35
C ASP A 383 19.18 2.57 -13.97
N ASN A 384 19.13 2.52 -15.30
CA ASN A 384 18.43 1.43 -16.00
C ASN A 384 19.26 0.13 -16.06
N SER A 385 18.73 -0.91 -16.68
CA SER A 385 19.38 -2.23 -16.79
C SER A 385 20.75 -2.22 -17.50
N TYR A 386 21.05 -1.15 -18.23
CA TYR A 386 22.32 -0.90 -18.91
C TYR A 386 23.24 0.10 -18.17
N GLY A 387 22.87 0.54 -16.96
CA GLY A 387 23.60 1.51 -16.16
C GLY A 387 23.49 2.95 -16.65
N GLU A 388 22.51 3.25 -17.50
CA GLU A 388 22.30 4.60 -18.00
C GLU A 388 21.40 5.37 -17.03
N MET A 389 21.67 6.67 -16.86
CA MET A 389 20.88 7.57 -16.01
C MET A 389 20.26 8.66 -16.89
N PRO A 390 19.17 8.38 -17.64
CA PRO A 390 18.57 9.35 -18.54
C PRO A 390 17.83 10.46 -17.76
N ASP A 391 17.98 11.73 -18.18
CA ASP A 391 17.27 12.87 -17.56
C ASP A 391 15.74 12.75 -17.66
N GLN A 392 15.24 11.96 -18.59
CA GLN A 392 13.81 11.79 -18.87
C GLN A 392 13.02 11.40 -17.62
N VAL A 393 13.44 10.34 -16.90
CA VAL A 393 12.66 9.79 -15.79
C VAL A 393 12.61 10.75 -14.59
N PRO A 394 13.73 11.33 -14.10
CA PRO A 394 13.67 12.37 -13.08
C PRO A 394 12.76 13.55 -13.46
N ASN A 395 12.85 14.03 -14.70
CA ASN A 395 12.05 15.18 -15.17
C ASN A 395 10.54 14.89 -15.22
N GLU A 396 10.15 13.64 -15.46
CA GLU A 396 8.74 13.22 -15.50
C GLU A 396 8.19 12.88 -14.10
N VAL A 397 8.98 12.22 -13.26
CA VAL A 397 8.53 11.67 -11.97
C VAL A 397 8.54 12.70 -10.83
N ILE A 398 9.57 13.55 -10.76
CA ILE A 398 9.74 14.48 -9.63
C ILE A 398 8.53 15.42 -9.44
N PRO A 399 7.93 16.03 -10.49
CA PRO A 399 6.75 16.87 -10.31
C PRO A 399 5.59 16.15 -9.60
N HIS A 400 5.33 14.88 -9.94
CA HIS A 400 4.27 14.09 -9.31
C HIS A 400 4.57 13.79 -7.83
N LEU A 401 5.82 13.49 -7.49
CA LEU A 401 6.25 13.29 -6.10
C LEU A 401 6.08 14.57 -5.27
N LEU A 402 6.54 15.71 -5.79
CA LEU A 402 6.42 16.99 -5.09
C LEU A 402 4.96 17.42 -4.89
N GLU A 403 4.11 17.17 -5.89
CA GLU A 403 2.67 17.40 -5.80
C GLU A 403 2.03 16.56 -4.68
N ALA A 404 2.31 15.25 -4.65
CA ALA A 404 1.80 14.36 -3.62
C ALA A 404 2.29 14.72 -2.22
N ILE A 405 3.57 15.14 -2.08
CA ILE A 405 4.15 15.60 -0.80
C ILE A 405 3.47 16.89 -0.31
N THR A 406 3.12 17.79 -1.22
CA THR A 406 2.45 19.06 -0.91
C THR A 406 1.06 18.81 -0.35
N HIS A 407 0.32 17.86 -0.95
CA HIS A 407 -1.07 17.53 -0.62
C HIS A 407 -1.24 16.30 0.27
N ALA A 408 -0.17 15.89 0.96
CA ALA A 408 -0.18 14.72 1.82
C ALA A 408 -1.28 14.81 2.90
N PRO A 409 -1.94 13.69 3.25
CA PRO A 409 -3.03 13.68 4.23
C PRO A 409 -2.68 14.34 5.57
N ASP A 410 -3.58 15.13 6.16
CA ASP A 410 -3.36 15.76 7.48
C ASP A 410 -4.46 15.51 8.52
N ALA A 411 -5.52 14.79 8.13
CA ALA A 411 -6.60 14.34 8.99
C ALA A 411 -7.05 12.93 8.56
N PRO A 412 -7.81 12.19 9.40
CA PRO A 412 -8.38 10.90 9.01
C PRO A 412 -9.18 10.99 7.71
N SER A 413 -8.99 10.02 6.81
CA SER A 413 -9.77 9.96 5.57
C SER A 413 -11.23 9.59 5.83
N PRO A 414 -12.11 9.72 4.81
CA PRO A 414 -13.51 9.28 4.92
C PRO A 414 -13.69 7.81 5.32
N VAL A 415 -12.74 6.93 5.00
CA VAL A 415 -12.79 5.50 5.35
C VAL A 415 -11.50 5.09 6.03
N VAL A 416 -11.59 4.70 7.30
CA VAL A 416 -10.44 4.37 8.17
C VAL A 416 -10.46 2.89 8.53
N TRP A 417 -9.37 2.18 8.28
CA TRP A 417 -9.18 0.79 8.67
C TRP A 417 -8.71 0.69 10.12
N VAL A 418 -9.54 0.10 10.99
CA VAL A 418 -9.15 -0.30 12.35
C VAL A 418 -8.61 -1.73 12.28
N TYR A 419 -7.28 -1.85 12.23
CA TYR A 419 -6.57 -3.10 12.00
C TYR A 419 -6.30 -3.85 13.32
N PRO A 420 -6.66 -5.14 13.44
CA PRO A 420 -6.46 -5.96 14.64
C PRO A 420 -5.01 -6.43 14.78
N PHE A 421 -4.06 -5.48 14.86
CA PHE A 421 -2.64 -5.77 14.81
C PHE A 421 -2.20 -6.71 15.94
N ASP A 422 -2.54 -6.40 17.20
CA ASP A 422 -2.14 -7.24 18.33
C ASP A 422 -2.90 -8.57 18.33
N GLU A 423 -4.21 -8.55 18.04
CA GLU A 423 -5.04 -9.75 18.06
C GLU A 423 -4.61 -10.79 17.02
N TYR A 424 -4.27 -10.40 15.80
CA TYR A 424 -3.74 -11.33 14.80
C TYR A 424 -2.41 -11.98 15.23
N HIS A 425 -1.51 -11.22 15.86
CA HIS A 425 -0.27 -11.79 16.36
C HIS A 425 -0.48 -12.76 17.51
N ASP A 426 -1.48 -12.52 18.37
CA ASP A 426 -1.85 -13.43 19.45
C ASP A 426 -2.46 -14.72 18.90
N MET A 427 -3.35 -14.64 17.90
CA MET A 427 -3.94 -15.82 17.23
C MET A 427 -2.89 -16.73 16.60
N VAL A 428 -1.88 -16.17 15.91
CA VAL A 428 -0.77 -16.98 15.35
C VAL A 428 0.09 -17.59 16.45
N ALA A 429 0.35 -16.85 17.53
CA ALA A 429 1.12 -17.37 18.66
C ALA A 429 0.42 -18.56 19.33
N GLU A 430 -0.91 -18.56 19.35
CA GLU A 430 -1.75 -19.65 19.84
C GLU A 430 -2.01 -20.75 18.81
N GLY A 431 -1.68 -20.52 17.53
CA GLY A 431 -1.90 -21.48 16.44
C GLY A 431 -3.38 -21.69 16.13
N VAL A 432 -4.16 -20.61 16.07
CA VAL A 432 -5.62 -20.68 15.81
C VAL A 432 -6.05 -19.69 14.73
N ARG A 433 -7.15 -20.01 14.03
CA ARG A 433 -7.89 -19.07 13.14
C ARG A 433 -7.05 -18.45 12.01
N LEU A 434 -6.11 -19.21 11.46
CA LEU A 434 -5.22 -18.75 10.38
C LEU A 434 -5.99 -18.33 9.12
N ASP A 435 -7.06 -19.05 8.81
CA ASP A 435 -7.98 -18.79 7.71
C ASP A 435 -8.71 -17.46 7.84
N GLU A 436 -9.11 -17.07 9.06
CA GLU A 436 -9.74 -15.76 9.29
C GLU A 436 -8.77 -14.59 9.08
N MET A 437 -7.52 -14.73 9.50
CA MET A 437 -6.47 -13.73 9.27
C MET A 437 -6.15 -13.59 7.78
N PHE A 438 -6.04 -14.71 7.08
CA PHE A 438 -5.85 -14.75 5.64
C PHE A 438 -7.01 -14.05 4.91
N PHE A 439 -8.24 -14.44 5.22
CA PHE A 439 -9.44 -13.82 4.66
C PHE A 439 -9.47 -12.31 4.91
N GLY A 440 -9.19 -11.88 6.15
CA GLY A 440 -9.39 -10.50 6.56
C GLY A 440 -8.59 -9.51 5.73
N ASP A 441 -7.38 -9.89 5.34
CA ASP A 441 -6.52 -9.05 4.53
C ASP A 441 -6.84 -9.18 3.03
N TRP A 442 -7.00 -10.41 2.52
CA TRP A 442 -7.33 -10.64 1.10
C TRP A 442 -8.66 -10.01 0.69
N PHE A 443 -9.65 -10.04 1.57
CA PHE A 443 -10.95 -9.42 1.32
C PHE A 443 -10.85 -7.89 1.21
N ILE A 444 -10.07 -7.24 2.08
CA ILE A 444 -9.85 -5.79 2.01
C ILE A 444 -9.04 -5.41 0.76
N CYS A 445 -8.02 -6.19 0.39
CA CYS A 445 -7.30 -6.01 -0.86
C CYS A 445 -8.27 -6.08 -2.07
N GLY A 446 -9.13 -7.09 -2.11
CA GLY A 446 -10.17 -7.20 -3.13
C GLY A 446 -11.14 -6.01 -3.13
N ALA A 447 -11.55 -5.53 -1.95
CA ALA A 447 -12.45 -4.38 -1.85
C ALA A 447 -11.83 -3.07 -2.35
N ILE A 448 -10.52 -2.87 -2.10
CA ILE A 448 -9.76 -1.74 -2.67
C ILE A 448 -9.72 -1.84 -4.20
N ASN A 449 -9.45 -3.02 -4.74
CA ASN A 449 -9.47 -3.25 -6.20
C ASN A 449 -10.85 -3.04 -6.82
N GLN A 450 -11.92 -3.17 -6.04
CA GLN A 450 -13.30 -2.87 -6.41
C GLN A 450 -13.72 -1.43 -6.04
N GLY A 451 -12.77 -0.53 -5.77
CA GLY A 451 -13.02 0.92 -5.61
C GLY A 451 -13.40 1.39 -4.21
N LEU A 452 -13.22 0.59 -3.16
CA LEU A 452 -13.37 1.05 -1.77
C LEU A 452 -12.25 2.07 -1.42
N PRO A 453 -12.56 3.34 -1.07
CA PRO A 453 -11.56 4.38 -0.87
C PRO A 453 -10.95 4.37 0.53
N ILE A 454 -10.39 3.23 0.94
CA ILE A 454 -9.75 3.04 2.24
C ILE A 454 -8.25 3.30 2.15
N ASN A 455 -7.79 4.33 2.87
CA ASN A 455 -6.42 4.83 2.81
C ASN A 455 -5.90 5.42 4.14
N THR A 456 -6.63 5.23 5.24
CA THR A 456 -6.10 5.55 6.58
C THR A 456 -6.15 4.32 7.44
N VAL A 457 -5.09 4.04 8.19
CA VAL A 457 -5.01 2.87 9.10
C VAL A 457 -4.71 3.27 10.54
N ILE A 458 -5.27 2.50 11.47
CA ILE A 458 -5.04 2.63 12.91
C ILE A 458 -5.12 1.24 13.55
N SER A 459 -4.20 0.87 14.44
CA SER A 459 -4.33 -0.39 15.19
C SER A 459 -5.48 -0.33 16.20
N THR A 460 -6.10 -1.46 16.54
CA THR A 460 -7.12 -1.57 17.60
C THR A 460 -6.66 -0.93 18.92
N THR A 461 -5.41 -1.19 19.32
CA THR A 461 -4.76 -0.60 20.49
C THR A 461 -4.69 0.93 20.43
N ILE A 462 -4.28 1.50 19.29
CA ILE A 462 -4.19 2.95 19.11
C ILE A 462 -5.58 3.57 19.00
N PHE A 463 -6.53 2.92 18.31
CA PHE A 463 -7.92 3.36 18.18
C PHE A 463 -8.57 3.58 19.54
N MET A 464 -8.52 2.58 20.43
CA MET A 464 -9.11 2.67 21.77
C MET A 464 -8.52 3.83 22.59
N LYS A 465 -7.24 4.16 22.41
CA LYS A 465 -6.59 5.31 23.06
C LYS A 465 -7.02 6.64 22.41
N ALA A 466 -7.00 6.70 21.08
CA ALA A 466 -7.28 7.89 20.31
C ALA A 466 -8.73 8.36 20.48
N ILE A 467 -9.72 7.44 20.36
CA ILE A 467 -11.14 7.76 20.51
C ILE A 467 -11.46 8.25 21.92
N LYS A 468 -10.84 7.68 22.95
CA LYS A 468 -11.01 8.13 24.34
C LYS A 468 -10.44 9.53 24.56
N LYS A 469 -9.29 9.84 23.94
CA LYS A 469 -8.61 11.13 24.06
C LYS A 469 -9.27 12.23 23.22
N LYS A 470 -9.81 11.88 22.06
CA LYS A 470 -10.45 12.76 21.08
C LYS A 470 -11.70 12.08 20.50
N PRO A 471 -12.86 12.15 21.19
CA PRO A 471 -14.10 11.50 20.74
C PRO A 471 -14.54 11.90 19.32
N GLU A 472 -14.28 13.16 18.94
CA GLU A 472 -14.64 13.74 17.65
C GLU A 472 -13.68 13.38 16.50
N LEU A 473 -12.58 12.67 16.77
CA LEU A 473 -11.52 12.43 15.78
C LEU A 473 -12.04 11.79 14.49
N PHE A 474 -13.04 10.92 14.60
CA PHE A 474 -13.62 10.15 13.50
C PHE A 474 -15.02 10.60 13.11
N ARG A 475 -15.46 11.80 13.53
CA ARG A 475 -16.82 12.28 13.23
C ARG A 475 -17.10 12.34 11.72
N GLU A 476 -16.07 12.64 10.93
CA GLU A 476 -16.09 12.71 9.45
C GLU A 476 -15.78 11.36 8.76
N SER A 477 -15.50 10.30 9.52
CA SER A 477 -15.03 9.01 9.00
C SER A 477 -16.02 7.86 9.21
N ILE A 478 -15.88 6.84 8.37
CA ILE A 478 -16.46 5.51 8.53
C ILE A 478 -15.33 4.59 9.01
N LEU A 479 -15.53 3.92 10.15
CA LEU A 479 -14.57 2.94 10.65
C LEU A 479 -14.85 1.58 10.03
N VAL A 480 -13.81 0.93 9.49
CA VAL A 480 -13.87 -0.41 8.91
C VAL A 480 -13.05 -1.36 9.78
N ALA A 481 -13.62 -2.46 10.24
CA ALA A 481 -12.91 -3.41 11.10
C ALA A 481 -13.37 -4.87 10.89
N PRO A 482 -12.50 -5.87 11.08
CA PRO A 482 -12.92 -7.27 11.03
C PRO A 482 -13.78 -7.61 12.26
N ALA A 483 -14.93 -8.25 12.04
CA ALA A 483 -15.94 -8.49 13.08
C ALA A 483 -15.47 -9.47 14.16
N ALA A 484 -14.81 -10.55 13.76
CA ALA A 484 -14.40 -11.62 14.67
C ALA A 484 -12.99 -11.45 15.25
N ALA A 485 -12.15 -10.61 14.65
CA ALA A 485 -10.75 -10.52 15.06
C ALA A 485 -10.46 -9.44 16.11
N ILE A 486 -11.41 -8.53 16.35
CA ILE A 486 -11.28 -7.50 17.38
C ILE A 486 -11.54 -8.07 18.78
N SER A 487 -10.78 -7.59 19.77
CA SER A 487 -11.04 -7.88 21.18
C SER A 487 -12.39 -7.33 21.67
N GLU A 488 -12.92 -7.91 22.75
CA GLU A 488 -14.19 -7.46 23.38
C GLU A 488 -14.16 -5.96 23.75
N LYS A 489 -13.02 -5.48 24.29
CA LYS A 489 -12.85 -4.05 24.61
C LYS A 489 -12.90 -3.15 23.36
N CYS A 490 -12.33 -3.61 22.25
CA CYS A 490 -12.39 -2.87 21.00
C CYS A 490 -13.81 -2.90 20.41
N ALA A 491 -14.50 -4.04 20.51
CA ALA A 491 -15.90 -4.16 20.12
C ALA A 491 -16.80 -3.20 20.92
N ASP A 492 -16.61 -3.08 22.24
CA ASP A 492 -17.33 -2.11 23.06
C ASP A 492 -17.07 -0.66 22.63
N ALA A 493 -15.81 -0.33 22.32
CA ALA A 493 -15.45 1.00 21.81
C ALA A 493 -16.11 1.31 20.46
N ILE A 494 -16.15 0.34 19.54
CA ILE A 494 -16.84 0.45 18.24
C ILE A 494 -18.36 0.59 18.44
N ALA A 495 -18.95 -0.22 19.31
CA ALA A 495 -20.37 -0.16 19.62
C ALA A 495 -20.76 1.20 20.22
N ASN A 496 -19.94 1.73 21.14
CA ASN A 496 -20.15 3.04 21.73
C ASN A 496 -19.97 4.16 20.70
N PHE A 497 -19.01 4.06 19.79
CA PHE A 497 -18.86 5.01 18.70
C PHE A 497 -20.11 5.04 17.81
N ALA A 498 -20.59 3.87 17.36
CA ALA A 498 -21.79 3.76 16.53
C ALA A 498 -23.05 4.28 17.24
N LYS A 499 -23.23 4.01 18.53
CA LYS A 499 -24.38 4.51 19.32
C LYS A 499 -24.35 6.02 19.55
N ASN A 500 -23.21 6.69 19.35
CA ASN A 500 -23.05 8.12 19.55
C ASN A 500 -22.94 8.89 18.22
N GLY A 501 -23.63 8.43 17.17
CA GLY A 501 -23.61 9.10 15.85
C GLY A 501 -22.54 8.60 14.89
N GLY A 502 -21.67 7.67 15.33
CA GLY A 502 -20.59 7.12 14.51
C GLY A 502 -21.07 6.21 13.37
N ARG A 503 -20.18 6.00 12.41
CA ARG A 503 -20.41 5.18 11.21
C ARG A 503 -19.40 4.03 11.16
N VAL A 504 -19.90 2.80 11.05
CA VAL A 504 -19.05 1.61 11.15
C VAL A 504 -19.44 0.59 10.08
N ILE A 505 -18.46 -0.02 9.42
CA ILE A 505 -18.59 -1.23 8.61
C ILE A 505 -17.75 -2.34 9.26
N LEU A 506 -18.39 -3.42 9.66
CA LEU A 506 -17.71 -4.64 10.09
C LEU A 506 -17.66 -5.64 8.93
N TYR A 507 -16.58 -6.39 8.81
CA TYR A 507 -16.45 -7.40 7.76
C TYR A 507 -15.98 -8.76 8.30
N GLY A 508 -16.35 -9.83 7.60
CA GLY A 508 -15.87 -11.18 7.88
C GLY A 508 -16.82 -12.07 8.67
N PRO A 509 -16.37 -13.29 9.01
CA PRO A 509 -17.15 -14.25 9.78
C PRO A 509 -17.51 -13.68 11.16
N VAL A 510 -18.57 -14.23 11.77
CA VAL A 510 -19.00 -13.83 13.13
C VAL A 510 -19.21 -15.02 14.08
N ALA A 511 -18.96 -16.27 13.67
CA ALA A 511 -18.89 -17.40 14.59
C ALA A 511 -17.98 -17.13 15.79
N ASN A 512 -16.83 -16.49 15.55
CA ASN A 512 -15.85 -16.16 16.58
C ASN A 512 -15.89 -14.69 17.04
N ALA A 513 -16.88 -13.91 16.59
CA ALA A 513 -17.08 -12.55 17.08
C ALA A 513 -17.61 -12.54 18.51
N CYS A 514 -17.32 -11.49 19.27
CA CYS A 514 -17.86 -11.35 20.61
C CYS A 514 -19.40 -11.28 20.56
N GLU A 515 -20.05 -11.75 21.62
CA GLU A 515 -21.51 -11.79 21.70
C GLU A 515 -22.13 -10.39 21.54
N GLY A 516 -21.46 -9.36 22.08
CA GLY A 516 -21.85 -7.97 21.94
C GLY A 516 -22.00 -7.52 20.48
N ILE A 517 -21.08 -7.90 19.59
CA ILE A 517 -21.18 -7.56 18.15
C ILE A 517 -22.33 -8.32 17.48
N ARG A 518 -22.49 -9.62 17.75
CA ARG A 518 -23.60 -10.41 17.19
C ARG A 518 -24.96 -9.84 17.62
N ASN A 519 -25.10 -9.51 18.90
CA ASN A 519 -26.30 -8.91 19.45
C ASN A 519 -26.53 -7.51 18.86
N LEU A 520 -25.49 -6.68 18.76
CA LEU A 520 -25.56 -5.34 18.18
C LEU A 520 -26.04 -5.36 16.73
N LEU A 521 -25.64 -6.37 15.94
CA LEU A 521 -25.97 -6.53 14.52
C LEU A 521 -27.23 -7.39 14.27
N ASN A 522 -27.89 -7.88 15.32
CA ASN A 522 -29.04 -8.79 15.20
C ASN A 522 -28.72 -10.09 14.42
N LEU A 523 -27.55 -10.69 14.68
CA LEU A 523 -27.06 -11.88 13.99
C LEU A 523 -27.15 -13.14 14.84
N LYS A 524 -27.47 -14.27 14.19
CA LYS A 524 -27.39 -15.64 14.73
C LYS A 524 -26.62 -16.52 13.75
N VAL A 525 -25.79 -17.41 14.31
CA VAL A 525 -25.07 -18.44 13.57
C VAL A 525 -25.94 -19.68 13.41
N ASP A 526 -26.06 -20.15 12.18
CA ASP A 526 -26.72 -21.38 11.72
C ASP A 526 -25.67 -22.30 11.06
N SER A 527 -26.07 -23.44 10.50
CA SER A 527 -25.13 -24.35 9.83
C SER A 527 -24.38 -23.65 8.69
N PRO A 528 -23.05 -23.79 8.58
CA PRO A 528 -22.27 -23.17 7.52
C PRO A 528 -22.59 -23.79 6.16
N LEU A 529 -22.64 -22.95 5.12
CA LEU A 529 -22.79 -23.34 3.73
C LEU A 529 -21.57 -22.89 2.91
N GLU A 530 -21.22 -23.64 1.87
CA GLU A 530 -20.12 -23.34 0.95
C GLU A 530 -20.47 -23.70 -0.50
N GLY A 531 -19.63 -23.29 -1.45
CA GLY A 531 -19.85 -23.54 -2.87
C GLY A 531 -20.61 -22.42 -3.57
N GLU A 532 -21.46 -22.79 -4.52
CA GLU A 532 -22.18 -21.83 -5.37
C GLU A 532 -23.43 -21.28 -4.68
N PHE A 533 -23.61 -19.96 -4.75
CA PHE A 533 -24.78 -19.25 -4.21
C PHE A 533 -25.36 -18.29 -5.25
N LYS A 534 -26.69 -18.17 -5.27
CA LYS A 534 -27.36 -17.04 -5.89
C LYS A 534 -27.28 -15.83 -4.97
N ILE A 535 -27.00 -14.65 -5.52
CA ILE A 535 -26.94 -13.40 -4.77
C ILE A 535 -28.11 -12.49 -5.11
N LYS A 536 -28.67 -11.86 -4.09
CA LYS A 536 -29.53 -10.68 -4.21
C LYS A 536 -28.88 -9.55 -3.43
N ALA A 537 -28.62 -8.42 -4.07
CA ALA A 537 -28.02 -7.24 -3.43
C ALA A 537 -28.82 -5.98 -3.77
N GLU A 538 -28.98 -5.09 -2.79
CA GLU A 538 -29.64 -3.80 -2.90
C GLU A 538 -28.61 -2.65 -2.76
N GLY A 539 -28.93 -1.47 -3.29
CA GLY A 539 -28.09 -0.27 -3.19
C GLY A 539 -27.67 0.30 -4.53
N VAL A 540 -26.65 1.16 -4.52
CA VAL A 540 -26.10 1.79 -5.73
C VAL A 540 -25.28 0.75 -6.50
N GLN A 541 -25.68 0.47 -7.74
CA GLN A 541 -25.04 -0.51 -8.60
C GLN A 541 -24.29 0.17 -9.74
N ASP A 542 -23.21 -0.48 -10.18
CA ASP A 542 -22.54 -0.13 -11.43
C ASP A 542 -23.46 -0.38 -12.64
N THR A 543 -23.20 0.34 -13.72
CA THR A 543 -23.94 0.20 -14.98
C THR A 543 -23.01 -0.32 -16.07
N PHE A 544 -23.55 -1.12 -16.98
CA PHE A 544 -22.76 -1.79 -18.02
C PHE A 544 -23.34 -1.50 -19.40
N ARG A 545 -22.47 -1.18 -20.35
CA ARG A 545 -22.86 -1.02 -21.76
C ARG A 545 -23.23 -2.35 -22.40
N THR A 546 -22.57 -3.43 -21.99
CA THR A 546 -22.77 -4.79 -22.51
C THR A 546 -22.76 -5.82 -21.38
N GLY A 547 -23.57 -6.86 -21.53
CA GLY A 547 -23.74 -7.90 -20.52
C GLY A 547 -24.49 -7.42 -19.28
N THR A 548 -24.63 -8.31 -18.31
CA THR A 548 -25.22 -8.04 -17.00
C THR A 548 -24.29 -8.56 -15.92
N MET A 549 -24.48 -8.06 -14.71
CA MET A 549 -23.82 -8.59 -13.54
C MET A 549 -24.25 -10.04 -13.30
N PRO A 550 -23.33 -10.98 -13.01
CA PRO A 550 -23.69 -12.34 -12.65
C PRO A 550 -24.56 -12.37 -11.38
N GLU A 551 -25.52 -13.28 -11.35
CA GLU A 551 -26.41 -13.49 -10.19
C GLU A 551 -25.88 -14.57 -9.24
N VAL A 552 -24.65 -15.04 -9.47
CA VAL A 552 -24.05 -16.17 -8.77
C VAL A 552 -22.64 -15.84 -8.33
N PHE A 553 -22.23 -16.29 -7.14
CA PHE A 553 -20.84 -16.28 -6.69
C PHE A 553 -20.47 -17.63 -6.05
N VAL A 554 -19.17 -17.93 -6.00
CA VAL A 554 -18.64 -19.14 -5.37
C VAL A 554 -17.93 -18.78 -4.08
N HIS A 555 -18.31 -19.42 -2.98
CA HIS A 555 -17.71 -19.28 -1.67
C HIS A 555 -16.80 -20.46 -1.36
N ASN A 556 -15.51 -20.18 -1.18
CA ASN A 556 -14.52 -21.17 -0.74
C ASN A 556 -14.14 -20.89 0.73
N ALA A 557 -14.57 -21.77 1.64
CA ALA A 557 -14.39 -21.60 3.07
C ALA A 557 -12.91 -21.50 3.50
N ILE A 558 -12.00 -22.18 2.79
CA ILE A 558 -10.56 -22.21 3.15
C ILE A 558 -9.94 -20.81 3.06
N VAL A 559 -10.22 -20.08 1.97
CA VAL A 559 -9.68 -18.71 1.77
C VAL A 559 -10.63 -17.62 2.26
N SER A 560 -11.84 -17.99 2.70
CA SER A 560 -12.88 -17.05 3.14
C SER A 560 -13.18 -17.08 4.64
N GLY A 561 -12.31 -17.71 5.44
CA GLY A 561 -12.42 -17.76 6.90
C GLY A 561 -13.65 -18.52 7.38
N GLY A 562 -13.88 -19.73 6.84
CA GLY A 562 -15.06 -20.56 7.14
C GLY A 562 -16.22 -20.36 6.17
N GLY A 563 -17.35 -21.04 6.39
CA GLY A 563 -18.53 -20.97 5.52
C GLY A 563 -19.44 -19.76 5.75
N ILE A 564 -20.53 -19.68 4.99
CA ILE A 564 -21.61 -18.69 5.16
C ILE A 564 -22.69 -19.28 6.06
N GLU A 565 -22.85 -18.69 7.24
CA GLU A 565 -23.58 -19.31 8.36
C GLU A 565 -24.60 -18.37 9.00
N ILE A 566 -24.83 -17.19 8.43
CA ILE A 566 -25.52 -16.11 9.15
C ILE A 566 -26.99 -15.98 8.76
N VAL A 567 -27.84 -15.88 9.79
CA VAL A 567 -29.26 -15.54 9.72
C VAL A 567 -29.58 -14.44 10.74
N LEU A 568 -30.74 -13.79 10.62
CA LEU A 568 -31.17 -12.81 11.61
C LEU A 568 -31.61 -13.47 12.92
N SER A 569 -31.19 -12.90 14.06
CA SER A 569 -31.70 -13.28 15.38
C SER A 569 -33.18 -12.94 15.54
N LYS A 570 -33.60 -11.77 15.05
CA LYS A 570 -34.98 -11.28 15.03
C LYS A 570 -35.32 -10.82 13.62
N LYS A 571 -36.25 -11.51 12.95
CA LYS A 571 -36.62 -11.21 11.56
C LYS A 571 -37.35 -9.88 11.39
N ASP A 572 -38.17 -9.51 12.38
CA ASP A 572 -39.03 -8.33 12.32
C ASP A 572 -38.40 -7.10 13.04
N ASP A 573 -37.06 -7.05 13.16
CA ASP A 573 -36.34 -5.91 13.74
C ASP A 573 -36.36 -4.72 12.76
N SER A 574 -37.13 -3.68 13.09
CA SER A 574 -37.28 -2.49 12.25
C SER A 574 -36.02 -1.62 12.13
N GLY A 575 -35.02 -1.85 12.98
CA GLY A 575 -33.72 -1.21 12.90
C GLY A 575 -32.76 -1.91 11.95
N THR A 576 -33.05 -3.14 11.50
CA THR A 576 -32.20 -3.93 10.59
C THR A 576 -32.70 -3.85 9.14
N LYS A 577 -31.81 -3.42 8.24
CA LYS A 577 -31.99 -3.45 6.78
C LYS A 577 -31.05 -4.48 6.18
N ILE A 578 -31.57 -5.51 5.52
CA ILE A 578 -30.76 -6.46 4.75
C ILE A 578 -30.31 -5.77 3.46
N ILE A 579 -29.00 -5.84 3.17
CA ILE A 579 -28.40 -5.28 1.94
C ILE A 579 -28.17 -6.39 0.93
N ALA A 580 -27.71 -7.57 1.38
CA ALA A 580 -27.50 -8.70 0.50
C ALA A 580 -27.77 -10.05 1.17
N GLU A 581 -28.32 -10.96 0.36
CA GLU A 581 -28.62 -12.34 0.73
C GLU A 581 -27.97 -13.31 -0.26
N ALA A 582 -27.53 -14.46 0.26
CA ALA A 582 -27.00 -15.58 -0.50
C ALA A 582 -27.91 -16.79 -0.33
N SER A 583 -28.34 -17.39 -1.44
CA SER A 583 -29.25 -18.55 -1.44
C SER A 583 -28.64 -19.76 -2.13
N GLN A 584 -28.78 -20.93 -1.51
CA GLN A 584 -28.38 -22.23 -2.05
C GLN A 584 -29.51 -23.24 -1.78
N GLY A 585 -30.13 -23.75 -2.85
CA GLY A 585 -31.32 -24.59 -2.74
C GLY A 585 -32.46 -23.87 -1.99
N ASN A 586 -32.94 -24.46 -0.90
CA ASN A 586 -33.98 -23.90 -0.04
C ASN A 586 -33.45 -23.10 1.16
N GLN A 587 -32.12 -22.93 1.26
CA GLN A 587 -31.48 -22.23 2.37
C GLN A 587 -31.07 -20.82 1.92
N SER A 588 -31.30 -19.83 2.79
CA SER A 588 -30.86 -18.46 2.61
C SER A 588 -29.99 -18.02 3.79
N ARG A 589 -29.01 -17.18 3.49
CA ARG A 589 -28.07 -16.58 4.44
C ARG A 589 -28.00 -15.07 4.21
N VAL A 590 -27.93 -14.31 5.29
CA VAL A 590 -27.65 -12.87 5.24
C VAL A 590 -26.15 -12.70 5.08
N ILE A 591 -25.74 -11.97 4.03
CA ILE A 591 -24.31 -11.72 3.76
C ILE A 591 -23.94 -10.24 3.85
N ALA A 592 -24.91 -9.33 3.86
CA ALA A 592 -24.70 -7.94 4.22
C ALA A 592 -25.96 -7.32 4.82
N LEU A 593 -25.79 -6.46 5.83
CA LEU A 593 -26.87 -5.68 6.43
C LEU A 593 -26.37 -4.32 6.94
N SER A 594 -27.31 -3.41 7.16
CA SER A 594 -27.11 -2.18 7.91
C SER A 594 -28.11 -2.12 9.07
N ARG A 595 -27.68 -1.56 10.20
CA ARG A 595 -28.50 -1.41 11.39
C ARG A 595 -28.33 -0.04 12.02
N SER A 596 -29.45 0.54 12.45
CA SER A 596 -29.51 1.78 13.22
C SER A 596 -30.77 1.75 14.10
N GLU A 597 -30.68 2.31 15.31
CA GLU A 597 -31.84 2.38 16.22
C GLU A 597 -32.14 3.81 16.67
N LYS A 598 -33.37 4.00 17.15
CA LYS A 598 -33.73 5.23 17.89
C LYS A 598 -32.82 5.36 19.11
N GLY A 599 -32.20 6.52 19.26
CA GLY A 599 -31.27 6.81 20.36
C GLY A 599 -29.79 6.65 20.00
N TRP A 600 -29.45 6.20 18.78
CA TRP A 600 -28.05 6.13 18.32
C TRP A 600 -27.50 7.47 17.78
N ASN A 601 -28.22 8.57 17.98
CA ASN A 601 -27.87 9.91 17.50
C ASN A 601 -27.54 9.95 15.99
N GLY A 602 -28.29 9.20 15.18
CA GLY A 602 -28.07 9.07 13.73
C GLY A 602 -26.96 8.09 13.33
N GLY A 603 -26.31 7.47 14.31
CA GLY A 603 -25.24 6.52 14.08
C GLY A 603 -25.74 5.19 13.52
N ARG A 604 -24.83 4.47 12.86
CA ARG A 604 -25.14 3.31 12.04
C ARG A 604 -23.97 2.34 12.04
N ILE A 605 -24.30 1.06 12.17
CA ILE A 605 -23.35 -0.03 11.97
C ILE A 605 -23.84 -0.93 10.85
N SER A 606 -22.95 -1.25 9.93
CA SER A 606 -23.20 -2.20 8.86
C SER A 606 -22.25 -3.38 8.99
N TRP A 607 -22.64 -4.55 8.51
CA TRP A 607 -21.81 -5.74 8.51
C TRP A 607 -21.93 -6.49 7.20
N LEU A 608 -20.84 -7.12 6.76
CA LEU A 608 -20.84 -8.07 5.66
C LEU A 608 -19.98 -9.31 5.94
N ARG A 609 -20.40 -10.46 5.42
CA ARG A 609 -19.67 -11.73 5.56
C ARG A 609 -18.38 -11.77 4.73
N GLY A 610 -18.44 -11.22 3.52
CA GLY A 610 -17.36 -11.24 2.52
C GLY A 610 -17.04 -12.63 1.97
N THR A 611 -16.48 -12.68 0.77
CA THR A 611 -15.93 -13.86 0.11
C THR A 611 -14.71 -13.41 -0.69
N VAL A 612 -13.62 -14.18 -0.63
CA VAL A 612 -12.47 -13.94 -1.51
C VAL A 612 -12.74 -14.62 -2.85
N SER A 613 -12.90 -13.81 -3.90
CA SER A 613 -13.20 -14.23 -5.27
C SER A 613 -11.94 -14.70 -6.00
N GLY A 614 -11.17 -15.56 -5.34
CA GLY A 614 -9.93 -16.14 -5.81
C GLY A 614 -9.82 -17.62 -5.42
N THR A 615 -9.13 -18.39 -6.26
CA THR A 615 -8.88 -19.81 -6.04
C THR A 615 -7.42 -20.02 -5.67
N ALA A 616 -7.19 -20.68 -4.54
CA ALA A 616 -5.87 -21.12 -4.13
C ALA A 616 -5.42 -22.37 -4.91
N SER A 617 -4.10 -22.58 -4.99
CA SER A 617 -3.47 -23.70 -5.68
C SER A 617 -2.08 -23.97 -5.12
N SER A 618 -1.51 -25.15 -5.39
CA SER A 618 -0.11 -25.48 -5.06
C SER A 618 0.93 -24.78 -5.94
N GLY A 619 0.53 -23.85 -6.82
CA GLY A 619 1.42 -23.12 -7.71
C GLY A 619 1.19 -21.61 -7.67
N GLY A 620 2.14 -20.86 -8.22
CA GLY A 620 2.03 -19.41 -8.40
C GLY A 620 2.23 -18.56 -7.14
N HIS A 621 2.19 -17.26 -7.36
CA HIS A 621 2.46 -16.21 -6.37
C HIS A 621 1.20 -15.60 -5.76
N LEU A 622 0.08 -15.62 -6.49
CA LEU A 622 -1.18 -14.98 -6.12
C LEU A 622 -2.33 -15.98 -6.18
N LEU A 623 -3.45 -15.66 -5.52
CA LEU A 623 -4.72 -16.34 -5.79
C LEU A 623 -5.12 -16.12 -7.25
N LYS A 624 -5.64 -17.17 -7.89
CA LYS A 624 -6.16 -17.05 -9.25
C LYS A 624 -7.55 -16.41 -9.19
N PRO A 625 -7.79 -15.24 -9.81
CA PRO A 625 -9.12 -14.64 -9.81
C PRO A 625 -10.17 -15.59 -10.42
N MET A 626 -11.36 -15.60 -9.83
CA MET A 626 -12.50 -16.32 -10.42
C MET A 626 -12.90 -15.69 -11.75
N ASP A 627 -13.52 -16.45 -12.67
CA ASP A 627 -13.97 -15.89 -13.96
C ASP A 627 -15.08 -14.84 -13.73
N PRO A 628 -14.84 -13.55 -14.03
CA PRO A 628 -15.84 -12.51 -13.80
C PRO A 628 -17.07 -12.70 -14.70
N GLY A 629 -16.95 -13.36 -15.85
CA GLY A 629 -18.11 -13.66 -16.72
C GLY A 629 -19.11 -14.63 -16.08
N LYS A 630 -18.73 -15.31 -15.00
CA LYS A 630 -19.54 -16.32 -14.30
C LYS A 630 -19.79 -16.00 -12.83
N ASN A 631 -18.97 -15.13 -12.23
CA ASN A 631 -18.97 -14.89 -10.80
C ASN A 631 -19.17 -13.42 -10.48
N PHE A 632 -20.10 -13.16 -9.56
CA PHE A 632 -20.22 -11.93 -8.81
C PHE A 632 -19.10 -11.87 -7.77
N TYR A 633 -18.44 -10.72 -7.66
CA TYR A 633 -17.37 -10.49 -6.71
C TYR A 633 -17.93 -9.74 -5.50
N THR A 634 -18.04 -10.43 -4.37
CA THR A 634 -18.63 -9.86 -3.14
C THR A 634 -17.82 -8.72 -2.54
N GLU A 635 -16.57 -8.56 -2.98
CA GLU A 635 -15.66 -7.49 -2.61
C GLU A 635 -16.15 -6.11 -3.07
N ILE A 636 -17.16 -6.02 -3.95
CA ILE A 636 -17.85 -4.76 -4.28
C ILE A 636 -18.81 -4.29 -3.18
N LEU A 637 -19.31 -5.21 -2.32
CA LEU A 637 -20.34 -4.90 -1.33
C LEU A 637 -19.94 -3.79 -0.34
N PRO A 638 -18.69 -3.71 0.17
CA PRO A 638 -18.26 -2.57 0.99
C PRO A 638 -18.49 -1.21 0.32
N ARG A 639 -18.20 -1.08 -0.98
CA ARG A 639 -18.44 0.15 -1.75
C ARG A 639 -19.93 0.45 -1.87
N ILE A 640 -20.76 -0.57 -2.14
CA ILE A 640 -22.23 -0.43 -2.18
C ILE A 640 -22.78 0.02 -0.83
N MET A 641 -22.25 -0.54 0.26
CA MET A 641 -22.68 -0.22 1.63
C MET A 641 -22.34 1.21 2.06
N LEU A 642 -21.41 1.89 1.37
CA LEU A 642 -21.14 3.31 1.60
C LEU A 642 -22.38 4.20 1.34
N HIS A 643 -23.32 3.73 0.51
CA HIS A 643 -24.58 4.43 0.21
C HIS A 643 -25.39 4.76 1.47
N ASP A 644 -25.49 3.81 2.40
CA ASP A 644 -26.23 4.00 3.65
C ASP A 644 -25.57 5.04 4.59
N PHE A 645 -24.34 5.48 4.26
CA PHE A 645 -23.60 6.54 4.94
C PHE A 645 -23.51 7.85 4.13
N GLY A 646 -24.22 7.95 2.99
CA GLY A 646 -24.30 9.15 2.15
C GLY A 646 -23.28 9.22 1.01
N TYR A 647 -22.55 8.14 0.74
CA TYR A 647 -21.57 8.06 -0.34
C TYR A 647 -22.11 7.20 -1.48
N ASP A 648 -22.29 7.79 -2.66
CA ASP A 648 -22.55 7.04 -3.88
C ASP A 648 -21.30 7.06 -4.74
N ILE A 649 -20.67 5.89 -4.90
CA ILE A 649 -19.50 5.71 -5.76
C ILE A 649 -19.82 4.54 -6.71
N SER A 650 -20.17 4.86 -7.94
CA SER A 650 -20.52 3.87 -8.95
C SER A 650 -19.84 4.13 -10.28
N TYR A 651 -19.69 3.08 -11.06
CA TYR A 651 -19.01 3.11 -12.34
C TYR A 651 -19.96 2.78 -13.49
N SER A 652 -19.76 3.45 -14.61
CA SER A 652 -20.37 3.11 -15.89
C SER A 652 -19.31 2.44 -16.75
N LYS A 653 -19.32 1.11 -16.81
CA LYS A 653 -18.28 0.28 -17.45
C LYS A 653 -18.75 -0.29 -18.79
N TYR A 654 -17.80 -0.74 -19.61
CA TYR A 654 -18.13 -1.44 -20.85
C TYR A 654 -18.81 -2.80 -20.58
N SER A 655 -18.27 -3.56 -19.62
CA SER A 655 -18.81 -4.85 -19.16
C SER A 655 -18.48 -5.10 -17.68
N TRP A 656 -19.12 -6.10 -17.06
CA TRP A 656 -18.87 -6.47 -15.66
C TRP A 656 -17.41 -6.87 -15.40
N GLY A 657 -16.82 -7.68 -16.28
CA GLY A 657 -15.45 -8.16 -16.15
C GLY A 657 -14.37 -7.11 -16.43
N GLY A 658 -14.75 -5.89 -16.83
CA GLY A 658 -13.83 -4.76 -16.87
C GLY A 658 -13.38 -4.38 -15.45
N ARG A 659 -12.09 -4.12 -15.29
CA ARG A 659 -11.50 -3.74 -14.00
C ARG A 659 -12.08 -2.39 -13.51
N ASP A 660 -12.37 -2.33 -12.23
CA ASP A 660 -12.88 -1.11 -11.60
C ASP A 660 -11.79 -0.03 -11.50
N PRO A 661 -12.18 1.26 -11.64
CA PRO A 661 -11.37 2.36 -11.14
C PRO A 661 -11.03 2.18 -9.65
N ILE A 662 -9.79 2.45 -9.28
CA ILE A 662 -9.35 2.51 -7.89
C ILE A 662 -9.24 3.99 -7.52
N THR A 663 -9.88 4.40 -6.43
CA THR A 663 -9.92 5.80 -5.99
C THR A 663 -9.65 5.88 -4.49
N MET A 664 -8.78 6.80 -4.08
CA MET A 664 -8.51 7.15 -2.68
C MET A 664 -8.97 8.58 -2.41
N ILE A 665 -9.44 8.84 -1.19
CA ILE A 665 -9.91 10.16 -0.77
C ILE A 665 -9.13 10.57 0.48
N ALA A 666 -8.31 11.60 0.38
CA ALA A 666 -7.51 12.13 1.49
C ALA A 666 -8.05 13.49 1.96
N ARG A 667 -7.93 13.78 3.26
CA ARG A 667 -8.15 15.12 3.82
C ARG A 667 -6.83 15.90 3.83
N HIS A 668 -6.86 17.13 3.36
CA HIS A 668 -5.70 18.04 3.43
C HIS A 668 -6.15 19.49 3.56
N SER A 669 -5.67 20.20 4.59
CA SER A 669 -5.98 21.61 4.83
C SER A 669 -7.48 21.89 4.72
N ASN A 670 -8.28 21.11 5.46
CA ASN A 670 -9.75 21.11 5.47
C ASN A 670 -10.44 20.78 4.12
N GLY A 671 -9.70 20.59 3.02
CA GLY A 671 -10.21 20.13 1.73
C GLY A 671 -10.10 18.62 1.54
N PHE A 672 -10.49 18.13 0.36
CA PHE A 672 -10.36 16.74 -0.04
C PHE A 672 -9.44 16.63 -1.26
N TYR A 673 -8.66 15.56 -1.33
CA TYR A 673 -7.91 15.20 -2.53
C TYR A 673 -8.30 13.79 -2.95
N PHE A 674 -8.71 13.68 -4.20
CA PHE A 674 -9.08 12.43 -4.83
C PHE A 674 -7.93 11.98 -5.72
N SER A 675 -7.38 10.80 -5.47
CA SER A 675 -6.35 10.17 -6.29
C SER A 675 -6.94 8.93 -6.93
N GLY A 676 -6.70 8.69 -8.22
CA GLY A 676 -7.26 7.52 -8.88
C GLY A 676 -6.41 6.90 -9.97
N PHE A 677 -6.62 5.59 -10.15
CA PHE A 677 -6.16 4.80 -11.27
C PHE A 677 -7.37 4.25 -12.01
N VAL A 678 -7.42 4.45 -13.32
CA VAL A 678 -8.49 3.97 -14.19
C VAL A 678 -7.90 2.94 -15.15
N PRO A 679 -7.97 1.63 -14.85
CA PRO A 679 -7.39 0.60 -15.71
C PRO A 679 -7.97 0.60 -17.13
N ASP A 680 -9.25 0.93 -17.27
CA ASP A 680 -9.95 1.09 -18.53
C ASP A 680 -10.63 2.47 -18.57
N ILE A 681 -10.06 3.39 -19.35
CA ILE A 681 -10.53 4.80 -19.44
C ILE A 681 -11.91 4.95 -20.10
N THR A 682 -12.50 3.87 -20.61
CA THR A 682 -13.90 3.87 -21.03
C THR A 682 -14.87 3.87 -19.85
N ALA A 683 -14.39 3.57 -18.64
CA ALA A 683 -15.18 3.66 -17.42
C ALA A 683 -15.49 5.12 -17.05
N GLY A 684 -16.77 5.42 -16.85
CA GLY A 684 -17.23 6.66 -16.20
C GLY A 684 -17.38 6.46 -14.69
N MET A 685 -17.19 7.53 -13.93
CA MET A 685 -17.33 7.55 -12.47
C MET A 685 -18.44 8.51 -12.06
N LYS A 686 -19.42 8.02 -11.29
CA LYS A 686 -20.53 8.80 -10.74
C LYS A 686 -20.36 8.95 -9.24
N LEU A 687 -20.39 10.18 -8.75
CA LEU A 687 -20.08 10.51 -7.36
C LEU A 687 -21.19 11.35 -6.71
N ARG A 688 -21.52 10.99 -5.47
CA ARG A 688 -22.18 11.83 -4.47
C ARG A 688 -21.56 11.53 -3.11
N MET A 689 -21.37 12.58 -2.30
CA MET A 689 -20.77 12.48 -0.98
C MET A 689 -21.77 13.02 0.07
N PRO A 690 -21.56 12.77 1.37
CA PRO A 690 -22.39 13.38 2.42
C PRO A 690 -22.37 14.91 2.39
N GLN A 691 -21.27 15.47 1.87
CA GLN A 691 -21.09 16.91 1.63
C GLN A 691 -21.87 17.43 0.42
N GLY A 692 -22.47 16.58 -0.40
CA GLY A 692 -23.14 16.92 -1.66
C GLY A 692 -22.40 16.38 -2.89
N ILE A 693 -22.68 16.98 -4.04
CA ILE A 693 -22.07 16.61 -5.32
C ILE A 693 -20.65 17.21 -5.38
N PRO A 694 -19.57 16.40 -5.44
CA PRO A 694 -18.21 16.91 -5.44
C PRO A 694 -17.86 17.59 -6.77
N LEU A 695 -17.21 18.75 -6.71
CA LEU A 695 -16.64 19.43 -7.87
C LEU A 695 -15.11 19.47 -7.78
N PHE A 696 -14.44 18.86 -8.74
CA PHE A 696 -12.97 18.85 -8.81
C PHE A 696 -12.43 20.14 -9.43
N THR A 697 -11.46 20.77 -8.76
CA THR A 697 -10.82 22.00 -9.25
C THR A 697 -10.12 21.74 -10.59
N GLY A 698 -10.35 22.63 -11.56
CA GLY A 698 -9.82 22.53 -12.91
C GLY A 698 -10.50 21.46 -13.75
N THR A 699 -11.81 21.23 -13.57
CA THR A 699 -12.60 20.26 -14.33
C THR A 699 -14.03 20.74 -14.59
N GLU A 700 -14.67 20.06 -15.53
CA GLU A 700 -16.10 20.06 -15.77
C GLU A 700 -16.73 18.73 -15.37
N THR A 701 -18.00 18.77 -15.00
CA THR A 701 -18.81 17.57 -14.80
C THR A 701 -20.23 17.78 -15.31
N ILE A 702 -20.90 16.69 -15.63
CA ILE A 702 -22.35 16.68 -15.82
C ILE A 702 -22.99 16.22 -14.51
N ILE A 703 -23.90 17.03 -14.00
CA ILE A 703 -24.80 16.67 -12.92
C ILE A 703 -25.94 15.87 -13.53
N GLU A 704 -26.08 14.62 -13.10
CA GLU A 704 -27.14 13.70 -13.52
C GLU A 704 -27.72 12.99 -12.31
N ASN A 705 -29.01 13.18 -12.04
CA ASN A 705 -29.72 12.56 -10.91
C ASN A 705 -29.00 12.76 -9.57
N GLY A 706 -28.60 14.01 -9.29
CA GLY A 706 -27.96 14.40 -8.03
C GLY A 706 -26.53 13.86 -7.82
N ARG A 707 -25.83 13.48 -8.90
CA ARG A 707 -24.44 12.99 -8.90
C ARG A 707 -23.60 13.71 -9.95
N SER A 708 -22.31 13.90 -9.69
CA SER A 708 -21.34 14.33 -10.69
C SER A 708 -20.88 13.13 -11.51
N SER A 709 -20.79 13.27 -12.83
CA SER A 709 -20.28 12.27 -13.77
C SER A 709 -18.94 12.71 -14.36
N TYR A 710 -17.92 11.85 -14.24
CA TYR A 710 -16.55 12.10 -14.70
C TYR A 710 -16.01 10.95 -15.56
N ASN A 711 -15.30 11.28 -16.64
CA ASN A 711 -14.40 10.37 -17.34
C ASN A 711 -12.97 10.82 -17.05
N MET A 712 -12.28 10.09 -16.18
CA MET A 712 -10.96 10.47 -15.71
C MET A 712 -9.86 9.83 -16.57
N PRO A 713 -8.68 10.46 -16.68
CA PRO A 713 -7.52 9.85 -17.33
C PRO A 713 -7.01 8.65 -16.52
N LYS A 714 -6.05 7.91 -17.09
CA LYS A 714 -5.51 6.67 -16.49
C LYS A 714 -5.00 6.90 -15.07
N SER A 715 -4.25 7.97 -14.81
CA SER A 715 -3.88 8.43 -13.48
C SER A 715 -4.34 9.87 -13.26
N TRP A 716 -4.80 10.19 -12.04
CA TRP A 716 -5.20 11.54 -11.69
C TRP A 716 -5.10 11.83 -10.19
N HIS A 717 -4.95 13.11 -9.87
CA HIS A 717 -4.95 13.65 -8.52
C HIS A 717 -5.65 15.02 -8.56
N LYS A 718 -6.77 15.17 -7.84
CA LYS A 718 -7.62 16.37 -7.93
C LYS A 718 -8.07 16.86 -6.56
N GLU A 719 -7.91 18.16 -6.34
CA GLU A 719 -8.47 18.86 -5.20
C GLU A 719 -9.99 18.99 -5.35
N CYS A 720 -10.71 18.78 -4.25
CA CYS A 720 -12.13 19.07 -4.10
C CYS A 720 -12.34 19.88 -2.82
N ARG A 721 -12.68 21.16 -2.99
CA ARG A 721 -13.09 22.05 -1.90
C ARG A 721 -14.55 22.44 -1.97
N ILE A 722 -15.22 22.10 -3.06
CA ILE A 722 -16.57 22.58 -3.36
C ILE A 722 -17.46 21.39 -3.57
N PHE A 723 -18.56 21.39 -2.83
CA PHE A 723 -19.68 20.49 -3.03
C PHE A 723 -20.93 21.31 -3.29
N ILE A 724 -21.82 20.79 -4.12
CA ILE A 724 -23.09 21.45 -4.41
C ILE A 724 -24.27 20.53 -4.14
N GLU A 725 -25.42 21.13 -3.83
CA GLU A 725 -26.73 20.48 -3.97
C GLU A 725 -27.52 21.26 -5.00
N GLN A 726 -27.97 20.60 -6.05
CA GLN A 726 -28.92 21.14 -7.02
C GLN A 726 -29.75 19.99 -7.60
N ASP A 727 -31.04 20.22 -7.79
CA ASP A 727 -31.96 19.21 -8.34
C ASP A 727 -31.90 19.13 -9.87
N GLU A 728 -31.61 20.26 -10.52
CA GLU A 728 -31.53 20.30 -11.98
C GLU A 728 -30.22 19.71 -12.51
N ASP A 729 -30.36 18.80 -13.46
CA ASP A 729 -29.27 18.27 -14.26
C ASP A 729 -28.63 19.36 -15.14
N GLY A 730 -27.36 19.17 -15.47
CA GLY A 730 -26.63 20.06 -16.37
C GLY A 730 -25.13 20.07 -16.17
N ARG A 731 -24.44 20.75 -17.07
CA ARG A 731 -22.99 20.95 -16.99
C ARG A 731 -22.64 21.99 -15.92
N VAL A 732 -21.75 21.60 -15.01
CA VAL A 732 -21.13 22.50 -14.03
C VAL A 732 -19.61 22.49 -14.24
N ALA A 733 -18.97 23.66 -14.11
CA ALA A 733 -17.53 23.80 -14.20
C ALA A 733 -16.95 24.37 -12.89
N CYS A 734 -15.78 23.89 -12.47
CA CYS A 734 -15.02 24.38 -11.34
C CYS A 734 -13.58 24.64 -11.80
N ALA A 735 -13.16 25.90 -11.84
CA ALA A 735 -11.88 26.30 -12.40
C ALA A 735 -11.09 27.20 -11.43
N GLU A 736 -9.78 26.98 -11.34
CA GLU A 736 -8.89 27.97 -10.73
C GLU A 736 -8.88 29.23 -11.62
N ASN A 737 -8.89 30.40 -11.00
CA ASN A 737 -8.80 31.68 -11.69
C ASN A 737 -7.68 32.54 -11.11
N THR A 738 -7.18 33.50 -11.88
CA THR A 738 -6.08 34.37 -11.47
C THR A 738 -6.52 35.31 -10.34
N ALA A 739 -5.68 35.47 -9.31
CA ALA A 739 -5.98 36.33 -8.16
C ALA A 739 -6.09 37.82 -8.56
N GLU A 740 -5.29 38.30 -9.53
CA GLU A 740 -5.31 39.66 -10.16
C GLU A 740 -5.35 40.91 -9.26
N TYR A 741 -5.25 40.78 -7.92
CA TYR A 741 -5.03 41.89 -6.99
C TYR A 741 -4.26 41.44 -5.75
N HIS A 742 -3.62 42.40 -5.08
CA HIS A 742 -2.82 42.13 -3.88
C HIS A 742 -3.66 41.68 -2.70
N GLY A 743 -3.18 40.69 -1.95
CA GLY A 743 -3.76 40.24 -0.69
C GLY A 743 -4.57 38.95 -0.76
N LEU A 744 -4.89 38.46 -1.97
CA LEU A 744 -5.42 37.12 -2.19
C LEU A 744 -4.33 36.09 -2.44
N LYS A 745 -4.60 34.86 -2.00
CA LYS A 745 -3.83 33.67 -2.34
C LYS A 745 -4.42 32.96 -3.56
N ARG A 746 -5.73 32.71 -3.59
CA ARG A 746 -6.39 31.86 -4.61
C ARG A 746 -7.78 32.35 -5.00
N ARG A 747 -8.24 31.89 -6.16
CA ARG A 747 -9.60 32.09 -6.65
C ARG A 747 -10.11 30.83 -7.35
N ILE A 748 -11.35 30.45 -7.03
CA ILE A 748 -12.08 29.40 -7.74
C ILE A 748 -13.35 30.00 -8.33
N LYS A 749 -13.59 29.75 -9.61
CA LYS A 749 -14.82 30.10 -10.33
C LYS A 749 -15.67 28.85 -10.55
N LEU A 750 -16.94 28.96 -10.19
CA LEU A 750 -18.00 28.02 -10.53
C LEU A 750 -18.88 28.61 -11.63
N SER A 751 -19.28 27.79 -12.60
CA SER A 751 -20.22 28.19 -13.65
C SER A 751 -21.25 27.08 -13.88
N GLY A 752 -22.47 27.46 -14.27
CA GLY A 752 -23.56 26.53 -14.55
C GLY A 752 -24.40 26.13 -13.33
N LEU A 753 -24.28 26.87 -12.22
CA LEU A 753 -25.05 26.63 -11.01
C LEU A 753 -26.53 26.97 -11.24
N LYS A 754 -27.42 26.13 -10.72
CA LYS A 754 -28.87 26.29 -10.86
C LYS A 754 -29.57 26.08 -9.52
N ASN A 755 -30.01 27.18 -8.90
CA ASN A 755 -30.61 27.18 -7.57
C ASN A 755 -29.82 26.34 -6.55
N ALA A 756 -28.49 26.40 -6.64
CA ALA A 756 -27.60 25.51 -5.94
C ALA A 756 -27.40 25.96 -4.49
N THR A 757 -27.23 24.99 -3.59
CA THR A 757 -26.50 25.22 -2.33
C THR A 757 -25.04 24.90 -2.58
N VAL A 758 -24.13 25.83 -2.29
CA VAL A 758 -22.68 25.67 -2.45
C VAL A 758 -22.05 25.56 -1.07
N ARG A 759 -21.31 24.47 -0.84
CA ARG A 759 -20.51 24.23 0.36
C ARG A 759 -19.03 24.37 0.02
N PHE A 760 -18.34 25.30 0.68
CA PHE A 760 -16.92 25.56 0.45
C PHE A 760 -16.05 25.23 1.68
N TYR A 761 -15.10 24.33 1.47
CA TYR A 761 -14.11 23.89 2.45
C TYR A 761 -12.84 24.75 2.32
N HIS A 762 -12.88 25.90 3.02
CA HIS A 762 -11.80 26.89 3.01
C HIS A 762 -10.50 26.32 3.62
N GLU A 763 -9.36 26.84 3.19
CA GLU A 763 -8.08 26.57 3.86
C GLU A 763 -8.11 27.10 5.30
N PRO A 764 -7.60 26.36 6.31
CA PRO A 764 -7.60 26.83 7.69
C PRO A 764 -6.89 28.19 7.84
N GLY A 765 -7.53 29.13 8.55
CA GLY A 765 -6.99 30.47 8.80
C GLY A 765 -7.30 31.50 7.70
N THR A 766 -8.02 31.14 6.64
CA THR A 766 -8.41 32.07 5.56
C THR A 766 -9.87 32.53 5.66
N GLU A 767 -10.63 32.07 6.66
CA GLU A 767 -12.09 32.25 6.81
C GLU A 767 -12.50 33.72 6.68
N LYS A 768 -11.76 34.60 7.35
CA LYS A 768 -12.03 36.05 7.41
C LYS A 768 -11.73 36.77 6.10
N LYS A 769 -10.97 36.15 5.19
CA LYS A 769 -10.59 36.70 3.89
C LYS A 769 -11.45 36.17 2.76
N VAL A 770 -12.30 35.17 3.02
CA VAL A 770 -13.16 34.60 1.99
C VAL A 770 -14.14 35.65 1.48
N GLN A 771 -14.13 35.86 0.17
CA GLN A 771 -15.08 36.69 -0.56
C GLN A 771 -15.78 35.83 -1.61
N MET A 772 -17.10 35.91 -1.66
CA MET A 772 -17.91 35.18 -2.64
C MET A 772 -18.73 36.16 -3.48
N LEU A 773 -18.48 36.17 -4.78
CA LEU A 773 -19.03 37.15 -5.73
C LEU A 773 -19.84 36.42 -6.81
N LEU A 774 -21.15 36.65 -6.82
CA LEU A 774 -22.07 36.12 -7.83
C LEU A 774 -22.12 37.03 -9.05
N ASP A 775 -22.19 36.42 -10.24
CA ASP A 775 -22.15 37.07 -11.55
C ASP A 775 -20.95 38.04 -11.67
N PRO A 776 -19.71 37.55 -11.47
CA PRO A 776 -18.54 38.41 -11.35
C PRO A 776 -18.14 39.03 -12.69
N VAL A 777 -17.82 40.32 -12.69
CA VAL A 777 -17.32 41.07 -13.88
C VAL A 777 -15.86 41.45 -13.67
N ALA A 778 -14.99 41.09 -14.61
CA ALA A 778 -13.56 41.43 -14.59
C ALA A 778 -13.35 42.94 -14.37
N PRO A 779 -12.44 43.39 -13.48
CA PRO A 779 -11.40 42.64 -12.76
C PRO A 779 -11.89 41.98 -11.44
N PHE A 780 -13.16 41.59 -11.40
CA PHE A 780 -13.82 40.83 -10.33
C PHE A 780 -13.97 41.63 -9.03
N LEU A 781 -14.20 42.94 -9.20
CA LEU A 781 -14.59 43.88 -8.15
C LEU A 781 -16.09 44.26 -8.24
N ILE A 782 -16.74 43.87 -9.34
CA ILE A 782 -18.13 44.18 -9.66
C ILE A 782 -18.90 42.87 -9.78
N GLY A 783 -20.09 42.83 -9.17
CA GLY A 783 -20.96 41.65 -9.06
C GLY A 783 -21.79 41.75 -7.78
N LYS A 784 -22.42 40.66 -7.37
CA LYS A 784 -23.24 40.61 -6.14
C LYS A 784 -22.49 39.83 -5.06
N PHE A 785 -21.90 40.54 -4.11
CA PHE A 785 -21.27 39.90 -2.95
C PHE A 785 -22.30 39.12 -2.14
N GLN A 786 -22.00 37.85 -1.88
CA GLN A 786 -22.85 36.95 -1.13
C GLN A 786 -22.37 36.85 0.32
N LYS A 787 -23.32 36.77 1.24
CA LYS A 787 -23.06 36.34 2.62
C LYS A 787 -23.12 34.82 2.67
N PHE A 788 -22.32 34.24 3.55
CA PHE A 788 -22.28 32.80 3.78
C PHE A 788 -22.47 32.50 5.28
N GLU A 789 -22.97 31.31 5.55
CA GLU A 789 -23.07 30.77 6.91
C GLU A 789 -21.84 29.91 7.19
N ILE A 790 -21.27 29.99 8.40
CA ILE A 790 -20.20 29.09 8.82
C ILE A 790 -20.86 27.90 9.50
N THR A 791 -20.64 26.70 8.95
CA THR A 791 -21.18 25.44 9.46
C THR A 791 -20.03 24.56 9.96
N ASP A 792 -20.25 23.87 11.08
CA ASP A 792 -19.32 22.88 11.64
C ASP A 792 -20.15 21.71 12.20
N ASP A 793 -20.23 20.63 11.42
CA ASP A 793 -21.08 19.48 11.69
C ASP A 793 -20.33 18.15 11.42
N SER A 794 -21.06 17.05 11.26
CA SER A 794 -20.49 15.71 10.96
C SER A 794 -19.78 15.62 9.61
N ASN A 795 -19.94 16.61 8.74
CA ASN A 795 -19.28 16.71 7.45
C ASN A 795 -18.03 17.61 7.48
N GLY A 796 -17.76 18.22 8.63
CA GLY A 796 -16.62 19.10 8.85
C GLY A 796 -16.97 20.57 8.71
N ARG A 797 -15.96 21.42 8.87
CA ARG A 797 -16.14 22.87 8.89
C ARG A 797 -16.11 23.47 7.49
N HIS A 798 -17.18 24.17 7.10
CA HIS A 798 -17.35 24.71 5.76
C HIS A 798 -18.19 26.00 5.74
N LEU A 799 -18.24 26.66 4.58
CA LEU A 799 -19.04 27.85 4.33
C LEU A 799 -20.20 27.51 3.40
N ASP A 800 -21.42 27.85 3.80
CA ASP A 800 -22.67 27.55 3.07
C ASP A 800 -23.26 28.79 2.40
N LEU A 801 -23.65 28.63 1.14
CA LEU A 801 -24.38 29.62 0.35
C LEU A 801 -25.57 28.93 -0.32
N LYS A 802 -26.75 29.51 -0.19
CA LYS A 802 -28.01 28.92 -0.68
C LYS A 802 -28.57 29.74 -1.84
N ASN A 803 -29.38 29.10 -2.68
CA ASN A 803 -30.11 29.72 -3.79
C ASN A 803 -29.21 30.42 -4.83
N ILE A 804 -28.08 29.78 -5.18
CA ILE A 804 -27.11 30.33 -6.12
C ILE A 804 -27.39 29.85 -7.54
N THR A 805 -27.61 30.80 -8.45
CA THR A 805 -27.80 30.54 -9.89
C THR A 805 -26.84 31.41 -10.69
N GLY A 806 -26.17 30.83 -11.69
CA GLY A 806 -25.22 31.55 -12.55
C GLY A 806 -23.77 31.22 -12.25
N GLU A 807 -22.93 32.24 -12.14
CA GLU A 807 -21.48 32.09 -11.92
C GLU A 807 -21.06 32.60 -10.54
N LEU A 808 -20.34 31.79 -9.77
CA LEU A 808 -19.86 32.15 -8.44
C LEU A 808 -18.33 32.18 -8.41
N MET A 809 -17.73 33.30 -8.02
CA MET A 809 -16.30 33.42 -7.73
C MET A 809 -16.07 33.33 -6.22
N ILE A 810 -15.17 32.47 -5.77
CA ILE A 810 -14.73 32.35 -4.38
C ILE A 810 -13.26 32.75 -4.32
N SER A 811 -12.91 33.71 -3.47
CA SER A 811 -11.55 34.29 -3.35
C SER A 811 -11.09 34.27 -1.89
N TRP A 812 -9.82 33.94 -1.59
CA TRP A 812 -9.27 34.01 -0.22
C TRP A 812 -7.76 34.21 -0.14
#